data_AF-A0A5N6L1W7-F1
#
_entry.id   AF-A0A5N6L1W7-F1
#
_cell.length_a   1.000
_cell.length_b   1.000
_cell.length_c   1.000
_cell.angle_alpha   90.00
_cell.angle_beta   90.00
_cell.angle_gamma   90.00
#
_symmetry.space_group_name_H-M   'P 1'
#
loop_
_entity.id
_entity.type
_entity.pdbx_description
1 polymer ?
#
loop_
_entity_poly.entity_id
_entity_poly.type
_entity_poly.pdbx_seq_one_letter_code
_entity_poly.pdbx_strand_id
1 'polypeptide(L)'
;MSHGQPQDDYWRSKKLKPGQLLIADVGIQTIWHDREPRLELNEVPVGSIFNENDNAKLLKGKEHLNAQAIAELDSLPPSEQQRLKTRQDEYGWMANLRLPTTSPAQCRWIHVSSKFPEYLQGAFQGLSDWSSAPQAKVEALHEITRCVFEEERFSKHGKMFAPFIQPLVPTDLPSHGTDPGLPILISTPFLDWSLHPRKTVPPLRFQLDEREQFYSSKQLTHPLRSLLQYHYRLEDTSERENSQVYAQHKPWYTDREVDLKVRRWYGHHPAGVVVDELWILVIDARHIITFASNQTWKSRWPPLQVSSRIGEVSFRGIRDMIRAAGGEQKYNSITHAVACLHGAVGLMHRSFWTDMPLPCTDRYGGYLSHLQYRIYRQPSTKLVMDLLQVQDELNIILQITNKQLILIQQFSDVADMVRGRPSRPPTRASHCIEDSDSDVFIPQQFDGARMSRISFSRSLPGSSQGRHSRRSQDERSPPPPPPLKPWLNRFAEDGDPHLFAPTARPIASLDRKLQRELDDLTELRNNANELVNRTIQLVNIRMEGHGQAILVFTVVTIVFLPLSFVSSFFGMNVTEFKQDSLGMRSFWAAGLGLTALVVGLSTILAFYGGKIRDWLGTRRTTHESWKAFRKSHNRNTKNATSWRGTSYSTNDHWT
;
A
#
# COMPACT_ATOMS: atom_id res chain seq x y z
N MET A 1 -28.72 -29.56 -3.93
CA MET A 1 -29.48 -29.94 -2.73
C MET A 1 -29.59 -28.71 -1.85
N SER A 2 -30.71 -27.99 -1.99
CA SER A 2 -31.09 -26.81 -1.23
C SER A 2 -31.85 -27.26 0.02
N HIS A 3 -31.24 -27.15 1.20
CA HIS A 3 -31.94 -27.36 2.46
C HIS A 3 -32.38 -26.00 3.02
N GLY A 4 -33.71 -25.88 3.15
CA GLY A 4 -34.53 -24.87 3.82
C GLY A 4 -33.84 -23.63 4.39
N GLN A 5 -34.12 -22.47 3.79
CA GLN A 5 -34.18 -21.24 4.56
C GLN A 5 -35.51 -21.21 5.33
N PRO A 6 -35.53 -20.82 6.60
CA PRO A 6 -36.79 -20.62 7.32
C PRO A 6 -37.52 -19.46 6.65
N GLN A 7 -38.70 -19.74 6.09
CA GLN A 7 -39.67 -18.77 5.58
C GLN A 7 -40.34 -17.98 6.72
N ASP A 8 -39.56 -17.65 7.76
CA ASP A 8 -40.05 -17.16 9.04
C ASP A 8 -40.06 -15.62 9.03
N ASP A 9 -41.20 -15.00 9.34
CA ASP A 9 -41.36 -13.54 9.41
C ASP A 9 -40.32 -12.88 10.34
N TYR A 10 -39.79 -13.65 11.31
CA TYR A 10 -38.68 -13.25 12.18
C TYR A 10 -37.46 -12.74 11.42
N TRP A 11 -37.04 -13.42 10.33
CA TRP A 11 -35.83 -13.07 9.59
C TRP A 11 -36.02 -11.90 8.62
N ARG A 12 -37.26 -11.50 8.32
CA ARG A 12 -37.55 -10.40 7.39
C ARG A 12 -37.11 -9.05 7.93
N SER A 13 -37.15 -8.86 9.25
CA SER A 13 -36.76 -7.61 9.92
C SER A 13 -35.25 -7.49 10.18
N LYS A 14 -34.49 -8.58 10.02
CA LYS A 14 -33.05 -8.60 10.38
C LYS A 14 -32.18 -8.10 9.23
N LYS A 15 -31.18 -7.28 9.56
CA LYS A 15 -30.21 -6.73 8.59
C LYS A 15 -29.18 -7.76 8.10
N LEU A 16 -28.88 -8.75 8.95
CA LEU A 16 -27.98 -9.86 8.66
C LEU A 16 -28.71 -11.16 8.95
N LYS A 17 -28.60 -12.12 8.03
CA LYS A 17 -29.25 -13.42 8.14
C LYS A 17 -28.23 -14.55 8.29
N PRO A 18 -28.57 -15.66 8.94
CA PRO A 18 -27.68 -16.81 9.09
C PRO A 18 -27.11 -17.32 7.77
N GLY A 19 -27.91 -17.33 6.69
CA GLY A 19 -27.47 -17.74 5.36
C GLY A 19 -26.43 -16.84 4.69
N GLN A 20 -26.13 -15.67 5.26
CA GLN A 20 -25.09 -14.74 4.80
C GLN A 20 -23.77 -14.90 5.56
N LEU A 21 -23.71 -15.87 6.50
CA LEU A 21 -22.54 -16.16 7.31
C LEU A 21 -21.85 -17.42 6.82
N LEU A 22 -20.52 -17.37 6.76
CA LEU A 22 -19.67 -18.56 6.70
C LEU A 22 -19.18 -18.84 8.13
N ILE A 23 -19.43 -20.03 8.65
CA ILE A 23 -19.08 -20.40 10.02
C ILE A 23 -18.17 -21.62 9.97
N ALA A 24 -17.07 -21.57 10.72
CA ALA A 24 -16.16 -22.70 10.85
C ALA A 24 -15.65 -22.84 12.28
N ASP A 25 -15.59 -24.08 12.75
CA ASP A 25 -15.09 -24.44 14.07
C ASP A 25 -13.70 -25.05 13.94
N VAL A 26 -12.77 -24.54 14.74
CA VAL A 26 -11.43 -25.08 14.93
C VAL A 26 -11.45 -25.99 16.15
N GLY A 27 -11.07 -27.24 15.99
CA GLY A 27 -11.00 -28.20 17.08
C GLY A 27 -9.98 -29.30 16.81
N ILE A 28 -9.59 -30.01 17.86
CA ILE A 28 -8.75 -31.20 17.73
C ILE A 28 -9.66 -32.37 17.34
N GLN A 29 -9.33 -33.07 16.25
CA GLN A 29 -10.08 -34.21 15.76
C GLN A 29 -9.16 -35.38 15.42
N THR A 30 -9.61 -36.59 15.72
CA THR A 30 -9.04 -37.86 15.26
C THR A 30 -9.80 -38.29 14.01
N ILE A 31 -9.25 -38.00 12.83
CA ILE A 31 -9.91 -38.30 11.55
C ILE A 31 -9.96 -39.82 11.29
N TRP A 32 -9.00 -40.57 11.83
CA TRP A 32 -8.89 -42.04 11.71
C TRP A 32 -8.40 -42.60 13.04
N HIS A 33 -8.87 -43.80 13.44
CA HIS A 33 -8.49 -44.42 14.72
C HIS A 33 -6.98 -44.66 14.87
N ASP A 34 -6.25 -44.80 13.76
CA ASP A 34 -4.80 -45.02 13.76
C ASP A 34 -3.95 -43.75 13.56
N ARG A 35 -4.58 -42.56 13.45
CA ARG A 35 -3.85 -41.31 13.26
C ARG A 35 -3.92 -40.42 14.49
N GLU A 36 -2.80 -39.78 14.79
CA GLU A 36 -2.72 -38.81 15.86
C GLU A 36 -3.77 -37.70 15.71
N PRO A 37 -4.36 -37.24 16.83
CA PRO A 37 -5.31 -36.14 16.82
C PRO A 37 -4.67 -34.90 16.21
N ARG A 38 -5.39 -34.24 15.30
CA ARG A 38 -4.90 -33.04 14.61
C ARG A 38 -5.91 -31.90 14.73
N LEU A 39 -5.39 -30.68 14.82
CA LEU A 39 -6.22 -29.49 14.70
C LEU A 39 -6.83 -29.41 13.30
N GLU A 40 -8.14 -29.31 13.20
CA GLU A 40 -8.85 -29.17 11.93
C GLU A 40 -9.83 -27.99 11.99
N LEU A 41 -10.07 -27.41 10.83
CA LEU A 41 -11.04 -26.32 10.63
C LEU A 41 -12.21 -26.89 9.83
N ASN A 42 -13.37 -27.01 10.48
CA ASN A 42 -14.56 -27.61 9.89
C ASN A 42 -15.64 -26.56 9.69
N GLU A 43 -16.14 -26.47 8.47
CA GLU A 43 -17.28 -25.61 8.16
C GLU A 43 -18.53 -26.17 8.84
N VAL A 44 -19.24 -25.31 9.56
CA VAL A 44 -20.45 -25.66 10.29
C VAL A 44 -21.66 -25.20 9.48
N PRO A 45 -22.49 -26.12 8.96
CA PRO A 45 -23.68 -25.75 8.22
C PRO A 45 -24.60 -24.93 9.12
N VAL A 46 -25.11 -23.81 8.61
CA VAL A 46 -25.98 -22.89 9.36
C VAL A 46 -27.21 -23.62 9.94
N GLY A 47 -27.82 -24.54 9.17
CA GLY A 47 -28.96 -25.34 9.62
C GLY A 47 -28.67 -26.27 10.81
N SER A 48 -27.40 -26.59 11.09
CA SER A 48 -27.03 -27.37 12.28
C SER A 48 -27.08 -26.56 13.57
N ILE A 49 -26.89 -25.24 13.46
CA ILE A 49 -26.97 -24.30 14.59
C ILE A 49 -28.42 -23.85 14.79
N PHE A 50 -29.14 -23.64 13.70
CA PHE A 50 -30.52 -23.19 13.67
C PHE A 50 -31.40 -24.32 13.11
N ASN A 51 -31.83 -25.26 13.95
CA ASN A 51 -32.73 -26.37 13.57
C ASN A 51 -34.23 -26.04 13.77
N GLU A 52 -35.07 -26.13 12.72
CA GLU A 52 -36.42 -25.53 12.64
C GLU A 52 -37.41 -25.89 13.77
N ASN A 53 -37.27 -27.06 14.42
CA ASN A 53 -38.26 -27.55 15.38
C ASN A 53 -38.08 -27.07 16.84
N ASP A 54 -36.88 -26.62 17.24
CA ASP A 54 -36.58 -26.24 18.63
C ASP A 54 -36.18 -24.74 18.80
N ASN A 55 -36.03 -24.02 17.70
CA ASN A 55 -35.34 -22.73 17.69
C ASN A 55 -36.12 -21.54 18.25
N ALA A 56 -37.43 -21.44 18.09
CA ALA A 56 -38.13 -20.20 18.44
C ALA A 56 -38.02 -19.86 19.94
N LYS A 57 -37.96 -20.88 20.82
CA LYS A 57 -37.77 -20.71 22.26
C LYS A 57 -36.29 -20.51 22.64
N LEU A 58 -35.37 -21.25 22.02
CA LEU A 58 -33.93 -21.14 22.31
C LEU A 58 -33.31 -19.85 21.77
N LEU A 59 -33.68 -19.44 20.54
CA LEU A 59 -33.31 -18.15 19.94
C LEU A 59 -33.69 -17.01 20.87
N LYS A 60 -34.96 -16.99 21.31
CA LYS A 60 -35.49 -15.98 22.23
C LYS A 60 -34.87 -16.08 23.63
N GLY A 61 -34.48 -17.26 24.10
CA GLY A 61 -33.91 -17.47 25.43
C GLY A 61 -32.59 -16.72 25.64
N LYS A 62 -31.60 -16.95 24.76
CA LYS A 62 -30.30 -16.23 24.85
C LYS A 62 -30.45 -14.75 24.51
N GLU A 63 -31.30 -14.41 23.56
CA GLU A 63 -31.66 -13.02 23.24
C GLU A 63 -32.22 -12.30 24.47
N HIS A 64 -33.09 -12.97 25.23
CA HIS A 64 -33.75 -12.43 26.42
C HIS A 64 -32.77 -12.27 27.58
N LEU A 65 -31.86 -13.23 27.80
CA LEU A 65 -30.82 -13.11 28.84
C LEU A 65 -29.92 -11.89 28.60
N ASN A 66 -29.47 -11.69 27.36
CA ASN A 66 -28.70 -10.50 27.01
C ASN A 66 -29.56 -9.23 27.16
N ALA A 67 -30.84 -9.26 26.79
CA ALA A 67 -31.74 -8.12 26.96
C ALA A 67 -32.00 -7.77 28.44
N GLN A 68 -32.09 -8.77 29.32
CA GLN A 68 -32.21 -8.56 30.77
C GLN A 68 -30.95 -7.92 31.35
N ALA A 69 -29.78 -8.47 31.06
CA ALA A 69 -28.51 -7.90 31.49
C ALA A 69 -28.30 -6.46 30.98
N ILE A 70 -28.79 -6.15 29.78
CA ILE A 70 -28.78 -4.78 29.23
C ILE A 70 -29.77 -3.86 29.97
N ALA A 71 -30.94 -4.37 30.36
CA ALA A 71 -31.97 -3.62 31.06
C ALA A 71 -31.55 -3.27 32.51
N GLU A 72 -30.69 -4.08 33.13
CA GLU A 72 -30.15 -3.86 34.48
C GLU A 72 -29.06 -2.77 34.53
N LEU A 73 -28.63 -2.19 33.39
CA LEU A 73 -27.75 -1.01 33.38
C LEU A 73 -28.55 0.27 33.67
N ASP A 74 -28.78 0.54 34.94
CA ASP A 74 -29.49 1.73 35.43
C ASP A 74 -28.75 3.06 35.18
N SER A 75 -27.46 3.02 34.81
CA SER A 75 -26.61 4.22 34.67
C SER A 75 -26.58 4.85 33.27
N LEU A 76 -27.27 4.28 32.28
CA LEU A 76 -27.15 4.72 30.88
C LEU A 76 -28.21 5.76 30.49
N PRO A 77 -27.87 6.76 29.64
CA PRO A 77 -28.83 7.68 29.06
C PRO A 77 -29.97 6.95 28.30
N PRO A 78 -31.23 7.46 28.33
CA PRO A 78 -32.35 6.80 27.66
C PRO A 78 -32.15 6.58 26.15
N SER A 79 -31.45 7.51 25.48
CA SER A 79 -31.13 7.39 24.06
C SER A 79 -30.18 6.23 23.77
N GLU A 80 -29.26 5.95 24.69
CA GLU A 80 -28.29 4.86 24.59
C GLU A 80 -28.95 3.51 24.86
N GLN A 81 -29.81 3.45 25.88
CA GLN A 81 -30.65 2.27 26.13
C GLN A 81 -31.52 1.92 24.92
N GLN A 82 -32.13 2.92 24.26
CA GLN A 82 -32.90 2.68 23.05
C GLN A 82 -32.04 2.15 21.89
N ARG A 83 -30.81 2.66 21.72
CA ARG A 83 -29.86 2.17 20.70
C ARG A 83 -29.46 0.73 20.96
N LEU A 84 -29.14 0.39 22.21
CA LEU A 84 -28.80 -0.97 22.61
C LEU A 84 -29.97 -1.92 22.40
N LYS A 85 -31.19 -1.52 22.78
CA LYS A 85 -32.41 -2.31 22.54
C LYS A 85 -32.66 -2.55 21.05
N THR A 86 -32.58 -1.50 20.22
CA THR A 86 -32.74 -1.62 18.77
C THR A 86 -31.71 -2.56 18.16
N ARG A 87 -30.44 -2.46 18.58
CA ARG A 87 -29.38 -3.34 18.10
C ARG A 87 -29.53 -4.77 18.63
N GLN A 88 -30.06 -4.95 19.84
CA GLN A 88 -30.38 -6.26 20.41
C GLN A 88 -31.50 -6.94 19.62
N ASP A 89 -32.52 -6.18 19.23
CA ASP A 89 -33.59 -6.67 18.38
C ASP A 89 -33.05 -7.08 16.99
N GLU A 90 -32.09 -6.34 16.43
CA GLU A 90 -31.52 -6.65 15.10
C GLU A 90 -30.50 -7.81 15.09
N TYR A 91 -29.63 -7.90 16.10
CA TYR A 91 -28.46 -8.80 16.10
C TYR A 91 -28.39 -9.78 17.28
N GLY A 92 -29.31 -9.70 18.25
CA GLY A 92 -29.30 -10.54 19.45
C GLY A 92 -29.29 -12.03 19.16
N TRP A 93 -29.87 -12.45 18.02
CA TRP A 93 -29.86 -13.83 17.54
C TRP A 93 -28.45 -14.42 17.38
N MET A 94 -27.44 -13.58 17.18
CA MET A 94 -26.04 -14.01 17.05
C MET A 94 -25.49 -14.60 18.35
N ALA A 95 -26.14 -14.40 19.51
CA ALA A 95 -25.75 -15.04 20.77
C ALA A 95 -25.83 -16.58 20.67
N ASN A 96 -26.65 -17.11 19.75
CA ASN A 96 -26.75 -18.53 19.46
C ASN A 96 -25.53 -19.07 18.70
N LEU A 97 -24.74 -18.19 18.08
CA LEU A 97 -23.49 -18.55 17.42
C LEU A 97 -22.34 -18.76 18.42
N ARG A 98 -22.49 -18.37 19.69
CA ARG A 98 -21.48 -18.65 20.72
C ARG A 98 -21.34 -20.14 20.96
N LEU A 99 -20.10 -20.62 21.00
CA LEU A 99 -19.74 -21.98 21.38
C LEU A 99 -20.18 -22.26 22.83
N PRO A 100 -20.86 -23.38 23.09
CA PRO A 100 -21.10 -23.85 24.44
C PRO A 100 -19.79 -24.08 25.20
N THR A 101 -19.82 -23.89 26.53
CA THR A 101 -18.67 -24.19 27.40
C THR A 101 -18.20 -25.64 27.28
N THR A 102 -19.14 -26.57 27.02
CA THR A 102 -18.89 -28.00 26.83
C THR A 102 -18.37 -28.39 25.44
N SER A 103 -18.32 -27.46 24.48
CA SER A 103 -17.92 -27.78 23.11
C SER A 103 -16.43 -28.11 23.01
N PRO A 104 -16.05 -29.17 22.27
CA PRO A 104 -14.65 -29.53 22.02
C PRO A 104 -13.94 -28.56 21.06
N ALA A 105 -14.68 -27.67 20.38
CA ALA A 105 -14.09 -26.66 19.50
C ALA A 105 -13.33 -25.61 20.31
N GLN A 106 -12.08 -25.35 19.96
CA GLN A 106 -11.23 -24.37 20.64
C GLN A 106 -11.55 -22.94 20.21
N CYS A 107 -11.89 -22.73 18.93
CA CYS A 107 -12.24 -21.42 18.38
C CYS A 107 -13.32 -21.55 17.30
N ARG A 108 -14.27 -20.61 17.25
CA ARG A 108 -15.25 -20.44 16.18
C ARG A 108 -14.93 -19.18 15.40
N TRP A 109 -14.76 -19.36 14.10
CA TRP A 109 -14.55 -18.29 13.13
C TRP A 109 -15.82 -18.06 12.33
N ILE A 110 -16.25 -16.80 12.30
CA ILE A 110 -17.39 -16.34 11.51
C ILE A 110 -16.87 -15.37 10.45
N HIS A 111 -17.32 -15.51 9.22
CA HIS A 111 -16.93 -14.61 8.14
C HIS A 111 -18.15 -14.08 7.39
N VAL A 112 -18.16 -12.76 7.19
CA VAL A 112 -19.22 -12.00 6.54
C VAL A 112 -18.68 -11.40 5.24
N SER A 113 -19.39 -11.63 4.13
CA SER A 113 -18.97 -11.21 2.78
C SER A 113 -19.38 -9.78 2.43
N SER A 114 -19.47 -8.89 3.42
CA SER A 114 -19.94 -7.52 3.24
C SER A 114 -19.35 -6.61 4.31
N LYS A 115 -19.07 -5.36 3.93
CA LYS A 115 -18.39 -4.37 4.76
C LYS A 115 -19.30 -3.17 5.04
N PHE A 116 -20.06 -3.27 6.13
CA PHE A 116 -20.92 -2.21 6.65
C PHE A 116 -20.52 -1.92 8.09
N PRO A 117 -20.16 -0.67 8.45
CA PRO A 117 -19.75 -0.33 9.82
C PRO A 117 -20.78 -0.72 10.88
N GLU A 118 -22.07 -0.69 10.54
CA GLU A 118 -23.17 -1.09 11.42
C GLU A 118 -23.08 -2.57 11.81
N TYR A 119 -22.50 -3.42 10.96
CA TYR A 119 -22.33 -4.84 11.23
C TYR A 119 -21.24 -5.10 12.28
N LEU A 120 -20.24 -4.22 12.42
CA LEU A 120 -19.22 -4.35 13.47
C LEU A 120 -19.85 -4.24 14.86
N GLN A 121 -20.65 -3.19 15.07
CA GLN A 121 -21.34 -2.96 16.34
C GLN A 121 -22.39 -4.04 16.58
N GLY A 122 -23.14 -4.43 15.55
CA GLY A 122 -24.16 -5.48 15.61
C GLY A 122 -23.58 -6.83 15.99
N ALA A 123 -22.52 -7.26 15.30
CA ALA A 123 -21.82 -8.49 15.58
C ALA A 123 -21.16 -8.49 16.96
N PHE A 124 -20.55 -7.37 17.36
CA PHE A 124 -19.98 -7.24 18.69
C PHE A 124 -21.04 -7.45 19.77
N GLN A 125 -22.16 -6.73 19.68
CA GLN A 125 -23.24 -6.83 20.65
C GLN A 125 -23.85 -8.24 20.69
N GLY A 126 -24.15 -8.82 19.54
CA GLY A 126 -24.78 -10.13 19.46
C GLY A 126 -23.86 -11.28 19.90
N LEU A 127 -22.56 -11.20 19.63
CA LEU A 127 -21.59 -12.24 20.00
C LEU A 127 -21.01 -12.07 21.40
N SER A 128 -21.14 -10.92 22.05
CA SER A 128 -20.60 -10.71 23.40
C SER A 128 -21.46 -11.35 24.49
N ASP A 129 -20.84 -11.80 25.59
CA ASP A 129 -21.54 -12.41 26.73
C ASP A 129 -21.95 -11.37 27.78
N TRP A 130 -23.19 -10.87 27.75
CA TRP A 130 -23.63 -9.75 28.59
C TRP A 130 -23.78 -10.06 30.08
N SER A 131 -23.63 -11.34 30.48
CA SER A 131 -23.58 -11.72 31.88
C SER A 131 -22.30 -11.25 32.60
N SER A 132 -21.22 -11.02 31.85
CA SER A 132 -19.92 -10.57 32.39
C SER A 132 -19.63 -9.12 31.98
N ALA A 133 -19.24 -8.30 32.95
CA ALA A 133 -18.74 -6.92 32.76
C ALA A 133 -19.54 -6.08 31.73
N PRO A 134 -20.87 -5.89 31.88
CA PRO A 134 -21.71 -5.21 30.89
C PRO A 134 -21.24 -3.78 30.57
N GLN A 135 -20.75 -3.03 31.57
CA GLN A 135 -20.21 -1.68 31.37
C GLN A 135 -18.99 -1.65 30.43
N ALA A 136 -18.08 -2.62 30.54
CA ALA A 136 -16.92 -2.71 29.66
C ALA A 136 -17.33 -2.97 28.20
N LYS A 137 -18.44 -3.68 27.95
CA LYS A 137 -18.96 -3.88 26.59
C LYS A 137 -19.63 -2.64 26.02
N VAL A 138 -20.26 -1.83 26.86
CA VAL A 138 -20.77 -0.52 26.43
C VAL A 138 -19.60 0.37 26.00
N GLU A 139 -18.53 0.41 26.80
CA GLU A 139 -17.33 1.15 26.45
C GLU A 139 -16.70 0.64 25.15
N ALA A 140 -16.60 -0.69 24.97
CA ALA A 140 -16.13 -1.28 23.72
C ALA A 140 -16.98 -0.90 22.50
N LEU A 141 -18.30 -0.74 22.66
CA LEU A 141 -19.18 -0.27 21.59
C LEU A 141 -18.94 1.21 21.24
N HIS A 142 -18.68 2.04 22.25
CA HIS A 142 -18.26 3.43 22.04
C HIS A 142 -16.92 3.49 21.33
N GLU A 143 -15.98 2.66 21.75
CA GLU A 143 -14.65 2.58 21.16
C GLU A 143 -14.67 2.11 19.70
N ILE A 144 -15.50 1.11 19.35
CA ILE A 144 -15.74 0.74 17.94
C ILE A 144 -16.26 1.94 17.16
N THR A 145 -17.22 2.69 17.71
CA THR A 145 -17.82 3.84 17.01
C THR A 145 -16.80 4.96 16.81
N ARG A 146 -16.01 5.25 17.84
CA ARG A 146 -14.94 6.25 17.82
C ARG A 146 -13.86 5.87 16.81
N CYS A 147 -13.35 4.65 16.89
CA CYS A 147 -12.31 4.15 16.00
C CYS A 147 -12.77 4.11 14.53
N VAL A 148 -14.00 3.68 14.26
CA VAL A 148 -14.58 3.74 12.91
C VAL A 148 -14.60 5.18 12.40
N PHE A 149 -15.01 6.15 13.21
CA PHE A 149 -15.03 7.56 12.80
C PHE A 149 -13.63 8.14 12.60
N GLU A 150 -12.70 7.82 13.49
CA GLU A 150 -11.31 8.32 13.46
C GLU A 150 -10.50 7.75 12.29
N GLU A 151 -10.76 6.52 11.87
CA GLU A 151 -9.97 5.81 10.85
C GLU A 151 -10.65 5.77 9.48
N GLU A 152 -11.92 6.18 9.38
CA GLU A 152 -12.60 6.35 8.09
C GLU A 152 -11.95 7.50 7.30
N ARG A 153 -11.63 7.23 6.04
CA ARG A 153 -11.06 8.19 5.10
C ARG A 153 -11.99 8.30 3.90
N PHE A 154 -12.14 9.52 3.43
CA PHE A 154 -12.98 9.85 2.28
C PHE A 154 -12.10 9.99 1.04
N SER A 155 -12.59 9.48 -0.08
CA SER A 155 -11.97 9.62 -1.39
C SER A 155 -13.04 9.87 -2.45
N LYS A 156 -12.63 10.36 -3.62
CA LYS A 156 -13.49 10.45 -4.81
C LYS A 156 -14.06 9.07 -5.21
N HIS A 157 -13.37 8.00 -4.81
CA HIS A 157 -13.69 6.60 -5.10
C HIS A 157 -14.46 5.90 -3.95
N GLY A 158 -15.08 6.65 -3.04
CA GLY A 158 -15.86 6.14 -1.90
C GLY A 158 -15.09 6.10 -0.58
N LYS A 159 -15.70 5.55 0.47
CA LYS A 159 -15.10 5.50 1.81
C LYS A 159 -14.16 4.31 2.02
N MET A 160 -13.10 4.50 2.78
CA MET A 160 -12.10 3.47 3.09
C MET A 160 -11.65 3.57 4.54
N PHE A 161 -11.07 2.50 5.09
CA PHE A 161 -10.36 2.60 6.36
C PHE A 161 -8.86 2.73 6.13
N ALA A 162 -8.21 3.55 6.95
CA ALA A 162 -6.79 3.39 7.19
C ALA A 162 -6.52 2.03 7.88
N PRO A 163 -5.33 1.43 7.71
CA PRO A 163 -4.94 0.26 8.49
C PRO A 163 -4.75 0.64 9.96
N PHE A 164 -5.35 -0.13 10.87
CA PHE A 164 -5.23 0.10 12.31
C PHE A 164 -5.46 -1.17 13.13
N ILE A 165 -5.01 -1.14 14.38
CA ILE A 165 -5.33 -2.11 15.43
C ILE A 165 -5.74 -1.34 16.67
N GLN A 166 -6.92 -1.64 17.20
CA GLN A 166 -7.47 -0.96 18.36
C GLN A 166 -8.00 -1.99 19.38
N PRO A 167 -7.37 -2.11 20.56
CA PRO A 167 -7.99 -2.73 21.72
C PRO A 167 -9.22 -1.91 22.14
N LEU A 168 -10.34 -2.59 22.37
CA LEU A 168 -11.63 -1.92 22.56
C LEU A 168 -11.97 -1.64 24.03
N VAL A 169 -11.27 -2.27 24.97
CA VAL A 169 -11.47 -2.05 26.41
C VAL A 169 -10.17 -1.51 27.01
N PRO A 170 -10.22 -0.40 27.76
CA PRO A 170 -9.07 0.14 28.47
C PRO A 170 -8.45 -0.88 29.43
N THR A 171 -7.11 -0.96 29.45
CA THR A 171 -6.34 -1.87 30.30
C THR A 171 -6.51 -1.60 31.81
N ASP A 172 -7.03 -0.43 32.17
CA ASP A 172 -7.17 0.04 33.56
C ASP A 172 -8.46 -0.45 34.25
N LEU A 173 -9.40 -1.04 33.50
CA LEU A 173 -10.63 -1.61 34.06
C LEU A 173 -10.34 -2.98 34.69
N PRO A 174 -10.82 -3.27 35.91
CA PRO A 174 -10.61 -4.57 36.54
C PRO A 174 -11.23 -5.66 35.68
N SER A 175 -10.38 -6.57 35.19
CA SER A 175 -10.73 -7.73 34.37
C SER A 175 -11.42 -8.83 35.19
N HIS A 176 -12.55 -8.50 35.83
CA HIS A 176 -13.39 -9.50 36.47
C HIS A 176 -14.10 -10.34 35.39
N GLY A 177 -13.42 -11.37 34.90
CA GLY A 177 -13.97 -12.39 34.01
C GLY A 177 -13.84 -12.13 32.51
N THR A 178 -13.22 -11.02 32.10
CA THR A 178 -12.87 -10.75 30.69
C THR A 178 -11.45 -11.21 30.37
N ASP A 179 -11.27 -11.83 29.20
CA ASP A 179 -9.95 -12.21 28.70
C ASP A 179 -9.06 -10.96 28.58
N PRO A 180 -7.84 -10.94 29.15
CA PRO A 180 -7.01 -9.74 29.22
C PRO A 180 -6.70 -9.21 27.81
N GLY A 181 -6.93 -7.92 27.59
CA GLY A 181 -6.64 -7.22 26.32
C GLY A 181 -7.51 -7.61 25.12
N LEU A 182 -8.60 -8.35 25.34
CA LEU A 182 -9.70 -8.51 24.40
C LEU A 182 -10.90 -7.68 24.86
N PRO A 183 -11.78 -7.22 23.94
CA PRO A 183 -11.83 -7.44 22.50
C PRO A 183 -10.92 -6.50 21.69
N ILE A 184 -10.61 -6.87 20.43
CA ILE A 184 -9.73 -6.10 19.53
C ILE A 184 -10.38 -5.96 18.16
N LEU A 185 -10.32 -4.77 17.57
CA LEU A 185 -10.67 -4.48 16.18
C LEU A 185 -9.41 -4.25 15.35
N ILE A 186 -9.34 -4.88 14.18
CA ILE A 186 -8.22 -4.75 13.23
C ILE A 186 -8.78 -4.46 11.85
N SER A 187 -8.18 -3.51 11.15
CA SER A 187 -8.43 -3.25 9.74
C SER A 187 -7.12 -3.34 8.97
N THR A 188 -7.05 -4.19 7.95
CA THR A 188 -5.88 -4.27 7.07
C THR A 188 -6.28 -4.22 5.60
N PRO A 189 -5.63 -3.39 4.76
CA PRO A 189 -5.78 -3.48 3.32
C PRO A 189 -5.08 -4.76 2.83
N PHE A 190 -5.58 -5.34 1.75
CA PHE A 190 -4.91 -6.43 1.06
C PHE A 190 -5.13 -6.37 -0.45
N LEU A 191 -4.19 -6.97 -1.18
CA LEU A 191 -4.22 -7.05 -2.64
C LEU A 191 -4.96 -8.31 -3.08
N ASP A 192 -5.78 -8.18 -4.12
CA ASP A 192 -6.43 -9.31 -4.79
C ASP A 192 -6.51 -9.13 -6.31
N TRP A 193 -6.81 -10.22 -7.00
CA TRP A 193 -6.99 -10.23 -8.45
C TRP A 193 -8.39 -9.80 -8.87
N SER A 194 -8.46 -8.81 -9.76
CA SER A 194 -9.67 -8.57 -10.54
C SER A 194 -9.68 -9.44 -11.81
N LEU A 195 -10.79 -10.14 -12.02
CA LEU A 195 -11.05 -10.92 -13.24
C LEU A 195 -11.74 -10.07 -14.32
N HIS A 196 -12.34 -8.94 -13.95
CA HIS A 196 -13.13 -8.11 -14.85
C HIS A 196 -12.49 -6.73 -14.97
N PRO A 197 -11.91 -6.36 -16.12
CA PRO A 197 -11.28 -5.06 -16.30
C PRO A 197 -12.28 -3.89 -16.21
N ARG A 198 -13.59 -4.14 -16.33
CA ARG A 198 -14.66 -3.12 -16.33
C ARG A 198 -15.59 -3.16 -15.12
N LYS A 199 -15.50 -4.18 -14.27
CA LYS A 199 -16.32 -4.31 -13.06
C LYS A 199 -15.37 -4.33 -11.86
N THR A 200 -15.29 -3.23 -11.14
CA THR A 200 -14.44 -3.08 -9.94
C THR A 200 -14.97 -3.87 -8.75
N VAL A 201 -16.28 -4.14 -8.72
CA VAL A 201 -16.93 -4.89 -7.64
C VAL A 201 -17.34 -6.29 -8.14
N PRO A 202 -16.78 -7.38 -7.61
CA PRO A 202 -17.27 -8.72 -7.83
C PRO A 202 -18.69 -8.86 -7.27
N PRO A 203 -19.53 -9.69 -7.88
CA PRO A 203 -20.82 -10.02 -7.28
C PRO A 203 -20.58 -10.63 -5.89
N LEU A 204 -21.18 -10.05 -4.83
CA LEU A 204 -21.11 -10.65 -3.50
C LEU A 204 -21.81 -12.01 -3.53
N ARG A 205 -21.24 -13.01 -2.86
CA ARG A 205 -21.73 -14.41 -2.79
C ARG A 205 -23.20 -14.52 -2.37
N PHE A 206 -23.72 -13.51 -1.66
CA PHE A 206 -25.10 -13.47 -1.16
C PHE A 206 -25.95 -12.36 -1.80
N GLN A 207 -25.51 -11.77 -2.94
CA GLN A 207 -26.24 -10.73 -3.68
C GLN A 207 -26.77 -11.20 -5.04
N LEU A 208 -26.50 -12.43 -5.48
CA LEU A 208 -27.01 -12.95 -6.75
C LEU A 208 -27.45 -14.40 -6.58
N ASP A 209 -28.74 -14.58 -6.33
CA ASP A 209 -29.46 -15.71 -6.92
C ASP A 209 -30.44 -15.14 -7.95
N GLU A 210 -30.22 -15.44 -9.24
CA GLU A 210 -31.13 -15.07 -10.33
C GLU A 210 -32.53 -15.70 -10.15
N ARG A 211 -32.65 -16.77 -9.36
CA ARG A 211 -33.92 -17.44 -9.06
C ARG A 211 -34.67 -16.82 -7.89
N GLU A 212 -33.97 -16.12 -6.98
CA GLU A 212 -34.58 -15.54 -5.77
C GLU A 212 -34.70 -14.00 -5.77
N GLN A 213 -34.31 -13.30 -6.85
CA GLN A 213 -34.55 -11.85 -7.03
C GLN A 213 -34.08 -10.97 -5.85
N PHE A 214 -33.10 -11.40 -5.04
CA PHE A 214 -32.57 -10.59 -3.94
C PHE A 214 -31.48 -9.63 -4.43
N TYR A 215 -31.91 -8.47 -4.94
CA TYR A 215 -31.02 -7.31 -5.10
C TYR A 215 -31.00 -6.52 -3.79
N SER A 216 -29.89 -6.57 -3.05
CA SER A 216 -29.68 -5.59 -1.98
C SER A 216 -29.56 -4.21 -2.61
N SER A 217 -30.51 -3.31 -2.32
CA SER A 217 -30.48 -1.91 -2.75
C SER A 217 -29.34 -1.08 -2.15
N LYS A 218 -28.60 -1.64 -1.18
CA LYS A 218 -27.49 -0.96 -0.50
C LYS A 218 -26.18 -1.12 -1.28
N GLN A 219 -25.65 -0.01 -1.77
CA GLN A 219 -24.26 0.09 -2.23
C GLN A 219 -23.31 -0.22 -1.07
N LEU A 220 -22.18 -0.88 -1.36
CA LEU A 220 -21.12 -1.10 -0.38
C LEU A 220 -20.56 0.25 0.08
N THR A 221 -20.61 0.54 1.38
CA THR A 221 -20.02 1.77 1.95
C THR A 221 -18.51 1.82 1.68
N HIS A 222 -17.84 0.66 1.74
CA HIS A 222 -16.41 0.49 1.48
C HIS A 222 -16.17 -0.35 0.22
N PRO A 223 -16.17 0.26 -0.98
CA PRO A 223 -16.00 -0.46 -2.24
C PRO A 223 -14.56 -0.95 -2.45
N LEU A 224 -14.40 -1.92 -3.34
CA LEU A 224 -13.11 -2.34 -3.88
C LEU A 224 -12.53 -1.27 -4.80
N ARG A 225 -11.21 -1.13 -4.78
CA ARG A 225 -10.49 -0.11 -5.56
C ARG A 225 -9.41 -0.73 -6.41
N SER A 226 -9.09 -0.11 -7.54
CA SER A 226 -7.80 -0.38 -8.21
C SER A 226 -6.62 0.09 -7.35
N LEU A 227 -5.41 -0.35 -7.68
CA LEU A 227 -4.18 0.17 -7.08
C LEU A 227 -4.11 1.71 -7.14
N LEU A 228 -4.43 2.28 -8.30
CA LEU A 228 -4.36 3.73 -8.51
C LEU A 228 -5.43 4.46 -7.69
N GLN A 229 -6.68 3.96 -7.67
CA GLN A 229 -7.76 4.55 -6.89
C GLN A 229 -7.49 4.53 -5.38
N TYR A 230 -6.80 3.50 -4.89
CA TYR A 230 -6.41 3.40 -3.48
C TYR A 230 -5.39 4.47 -3.08
N HIS A 231 -4.42 4.76 -3.97
CA HIS A 231 -3.38 5.75 -3.73
C HIS A 231 -3.85 7.19 -4.01
N TYR A 232 -4.38 7.44 -5.20
CA TYR A 232 -4.83 8.76 -5.64
C TYR A 232 -6.28 9.03 -5.23
N ARG A 233 -6.46 9.36 -3.94
CA ARG A 233 -7.78 9.50 -3.32
C ARG A 233 -8.64 10.62 -3.92
N LEU A 234 -8.03 11.70 -4.38
CA LEU A 234 -8.75 12.90 -4.83
C LEU A 234 -8.83 13.02 -6.36
N GLU A 235 -8.03 12.25 -7.09
CA GLU A 235 -7.91 12.35 -8.55
C GLU A 235 -8.80 11.33 -9.27
N ASP A 236 -9.15 11.64 -10.52
CA ASP A 236 -9.75 10.65 -11.41
C ASP A 236 -8.67 9.78 -12.05
N THR A 237 -8.68 8.48 -11.79
CA THR A 237 -7.69 7.55 -12.36
C THR A 237 -8.19 6.82 -13.60
N SER A 238 -9.42 7.07 -14.04
CA SER A 238 -10.11 6.28 -15.07
C SER A 238 -9.32 6.12 -16.37
N GLU A 239 -8.61 7.17 -16.81
CA GLU A 239 -7.77 7.12 -18.02
C GLU A 239 -6.50 6.27 -17.83
N ARG A 240 -5.94 6.26 -16.61
CA ARG A 240 -4.70 5.55 -16.25
C ARG A 240 -4.93 4.07 -15.94
N GLU A 241 -6.17 3.65 -15.67
CA GLU A 241 -6.49 2.23 -15.41
C GLU A 241 -6.07 1.32 -16.57
N ASN A 242 -6.24 1.79 -17.82
CA ASN A 242 -5.91 1.00 -19.02
C ASN A 242 -4.41 0.94 -19.32
N SER A 243 -3.60 1.80 -18.70
CA SER A 243 -2.16 1.80 -18.90
C SER A 243 -1.43 0.92 -17.88
N GLN A 244 -2.14 0.34 -16.91
CA GLN A 244 -1.51 -0.46 -15.86
C GLN A 244 -0.70 -1.64 -16.42
N VAL A 245 0.32 -2.06 -15.68
CA VAL A 245 1.16 -3.21 -16.05
C VAL A 245 0.33 -4.44 -16.39
N TYR A 246 -0.75 -4.68 -15.66
CA TYR A 246 -1.65 -5.81 -15.87
C TYR A 246 -2.51 -5.71 -17.13
N ALA A 247 -2.83 -4.50 -17.57
CA ALA A 247 -3.53 -4.27 -18.83
C ALA A 247 -2.59 -4.46 -20.03
N GLN A 248 -1.32 -4.08 -19.89
CA GLN A 248 -0.32 -4.08 -20.97
C GLN A 248 0.41 -5.42 -21.13
N HIS A 249 0.89 -6.04 -20.05
CA HIS A 249 1.73 -7.22 -20.11
C HIS A 249 0.92 -8.52 -20.03
N LYS A 250 0.83 -9.26 -21.14
CA LYS A 250 0.02 -10.49 -21.24
C LYS A 250 0.86 -11.67 -21.76
N PRO A 251 1.72 -12.27 -20.90
CA PRO A 251 2.68 -13.31 -21.27
C PRO A 251 2.00 -14.61 -21.75
N TRP A 252 0.74 -14.86 -21.37
CA TRP A 252 -0.04 -15.99 -21.86
C TRP A 252 -0.40 -15.92 -23.35
N TYR A 253 -0.26 -14.76 -24.02
CA TYR A 253 -0.39 -14.72 -25.48
C TYR A 253 0.85 -15.24 -26.21
N THR A 254 2.00 -15.21 -25.55
CA THR A 254 3.28 -15.66 -26.13
C THR A 254 3.68 -17.04 -25.64
N ASP A 255 3.33 -17.39 -24.40
CA ASP A 255 3.71 -18.65 -23.75
C ASP A 255 2.46 -19.50 -23.43
N ARG A 256 2.34 -20.63 -24.15
CA ARG A 256 1.23 -21.57 -24.01
C ARG A 256 1.25 -22.32 -22.69
N GLU A 257 2.41 -22.58 -22.10
CA GLU A 257 2.51 -23.28 -20.83
C GLU A 257 1.98 -22.38 -19.70
N VAL A 258 2.35 -21.11 -19.74
CA VAL A 258 1.82 -20.07 -18.85
C VAL A 258 0.31 -19.91 -19.03
N ASP A 259 -0.19 -19.86 -20.26
CA ASP A 259 -1.64 -19.78 -20.55
C ASP A 259 -2.42 -20.92 -19.88
N LEU A 260 -1.97 -22.16 -20.07
CA LEU A 260 -2.63 -23.34 -19.50
C LEU A 260 -2.60 -23.33 -17.96
N LYS A 261 -1.45 -22.97 -17.36
CA LYS A 261 -1.32 -22.87 -15.90
C LYS A 261 -2.23 -21.79 -15.32
N VAL A 262 -2.26 -20.60 -15.92
CA VAL A 262 -3.10 -19.48 -15.48
C VAL A 262 -4.58 -19.81 -15.61
N ARG A 263 -5.03 -20.38 -16.73
CA ARG A 263 -6.44 -20.77 -16.91
C ARG A 263 -6.85 -21.88 -15.95
N ARG A 264 -5.99 -22.87 -15.72
CA ARG A 264 -6.25 -23.95 -14.77
C ARG A 264 -6.40 -23.42 -13.34
N TRP A 265 -5.60 -22.42 -12.97
CA TRP A 265 -5.63 -21.85 -11.64
C TRP A 265 -6.78 -20.84 -11.51
N TYR A 266 -6.77 -19.77 -12.27
CA TYR A 266 -7.70 -18.66 -12.06
C TYR A 266 -9.04 -18.81 -12.77
N GLY A 267 -9.20 -19.81 -13.67
CA GLY A 267 -10.34 -19.96 -14.58
C GLY A 267 -10.33 -18.93 -15.73
N HIS A 268 -9.91 -17.70 -15.44
CA HIS A 268 -9.77 -16.58 -16.37
C HIS A 268 -8.43 -15.87 -16.16
N HIS A 269 -8.03 -15.05 -17.14
CA HIS A 269 -6.81 -14.25 -16.98
C HIS A 269 -7.02 -13.11 -15.98
N PRO A 270 -6.12 -12.93 -15.00
CA PRO A 270 -6.16 -11.77 -14.13
C PRO A 270 -6.01 -10.50 -14.96
N ALA A 271 -6.92 -9.55 -14.77
CA ALA A 271 -7.04 -8.35 -15.59
C ALA A 271 -6.52 -7.09 -14.87
N GLY A 272 -6.44 -7.13 -13.55
CA GLY A 272 -5.94 -6.03 -12.72
C GLY A 272 -5.73 -6.45 -11.28
N VAL A 273 -5.12 -5.55 -10.50
CA VAL A 273 -4.94 -5.72 -9.06
C VAL A 273 -5.87 -4.74 -8.35
N VAL A 274 -6.62 -5.27 -7.40
CA VAL A 274 -7.53 -4.50 -6.56
C VAL A 274 -7.06 -4.51 -5.12
N VAL A 275 -7.39 -3.44 -4.41
CA VAL A 275 -7.21 -3.31 -2.97
C VAL A 275 -8.57 -3.47 -2.31
N ASP A 276 -8.67 -4.48 -1.45
CA ASP A 276 -9.79 -4.65 -0.52
C ASP A 276 -9.30 -4.44 0.92
N GLU A 277 -10.22 -4.50 1.86
CA GLU A 277 -9.96 -4.37 3.29
C GLU A 277 -10.52 -5.60 3.99
N LEU A 278 -9.74 -6.16 4.91
CA LEU A 278 -10.18 -7.18 5.83
C LEU A 278 -10.38 -6.54 7.19
N TRP A 279 -11.60 -6.60 7.73
CA TRP A 279 -11.88 -6.22 9.11
C TRP A 279 -11.92 -7.49 9.95
N ILE A 280 -11.22 -7.49 11.08
CA ILE A 280 -11.14 -8.60 12.02
C ILE A 280 -11.58 -8.06 13.38
N LEU A 281 -12.63 -8.65 13.93
CA LEU A 281 -13.11 -8.33 15.26
C LEU A 281 -12.97 -9.58 16.12
N VAL A 282 -12.05 -9.52 17.08
CA VAL A 282 -11.82 -10.57 18.07
C VAL A 282 -12.70 -10.25 19.27
N ILE A 283 -13.66 -11.13 19.57
CA ILE A 283 -14.67 -10.91 20.62
C ILE A 283 -14.14 -11.38 21.97
N ASP A 284 -13.66 -12.62 22.02
CA ASP A 284 -13.11 -13.28 23.21
C ASP A 284 -12.13 -14.38 22.75
N ALA A 285 -11.54 -15.16 23.66
CA ALA A 285 -10.56 -16.19 23.35
C ALA A 285 -11.08 -17.29 22.39
N ARG A 286 -12.40 -17.48 22.26
CA ARG A 286 -13.02 -18.54 21.45
C ARG A 286 -13.73 -18.01 20.20
N HIS A 287 -14.05 -16.73 20.11
CA HIS A 287 -14.89 -16.19 19.03
C HIS A 287 -14.20 -15.06 18.26
N ILE A 288 -14.18 -15.20 16.94
CA ILE A 288 -13.64 -14.21 16.02
C ILE A 288 -14.57 -14.05 14.82
N ILE A 289 -14.80 -12.80 14.40
CA ILE A 289 -15.56 -12.49 13.20
C ILE A 289 -14.75 -11.64 12.23
N THR A 290 -14.91 -11.89 10.94
CA THR A 290 -14.19 -11.18 9.87
C THR A 290 -15.14 -10.67 8.80
N PHE A 291 -14.79 -9.55 8.17
CA PHE A 291 -15.56 -8.90 7.12
C PHE A 291 -14.67 -8.59 5.93
N ALA A 292 -15.08 -9.01 4.73
CA ALA A 292 -14.42 -8.66 3.48
C ALA A 292 -15.44 -8.62 2.34
N SER A 293 -15.20 -7.81 1.30
CA SER A 293 -16.12 -7.74 0.15
C SER A 293 -15.86 -8.86 -0.86
N ASN A 294 -14.66 -9.44 -0.84
CA ASN A 294 -14.26 -10.49 -1.76
C ASN A 294 -14.78 -11.88 -1.37
N GLN A 295 -16.09 -12.10 -1.57
CA GLN A 295 -16.59 -13.44 -1.92
C GLN A 295 -17.39 -13.35 -3.20
N THR A 296 -16.80 -13.86 -4.26
CA THR A 296 -17.49 -14.22 -5.50
C THR A 296 -17.99 -15.64 -5.39
N TRP A 297 -18.80 -16.10 -6.34
CA TRP A 297 -19.00 -17.52 -6.64
C TRP A 297 -17.72 -18.26 -7.09
N LYS A 298 -16.52 -17.64 -7.02
CA LYS A 298 -15.24 -18.25 -7.40
C LYS A 298 -15.08 -19.60 -6.70
N SER A 299 -14.51 -20.56 -7.44
CA SER A 299 -14.20 -21.89 -6.91
C SER A 299 -13.44 -21.78 -5.58
N ARG A 300 -13.78 -22.65 -4.63
CA ARG A 300 -13.00 -22.86 -3.38
C ARG A 300 -11.56 -23.25 -3.70
N TRP A 301 -11.36 -23.88 -4.86
CA TRP A 301 -10.07 -24.31 -5.37
C TRP A 301 -9.79 -23.81 -6.80
N PRO A 302 -8.67 -23.11 -7.04
CA PRO A 302 -7.70 -22.67 -6.04
C PRO A 302 -8.30 -21.60 -5.10
N PRO A 303 -7.70 -21.39 -3.91
CA PRO A 303 -8.25 -20.54 -2.87
C PRO A 303 -8.12 -19.06 -3.24
N LEU A 304 -8.92 -18.57 -4.18
CA LEU A 304 -8.91 -17.16 -4.60
C LEU A 304 -9.64 -16.27 -3.58
N GLN A 305 -10.71 -16.80 -2.97
CA GLN A 305 -11.46 -16.12 -1.93
C GLN A 305 -10.63 -16.01 -0.65
N VAL A 306 -10.66 -14.85 0.01
CA VAL A 306 -9.97 -14.63 1.30
C VAL A 306 -10.34 -15.69 2.33
N SER A 307 -11.61 -16.05 2.44
CA SER A 307 -12.06 -17.09 3.37
C SER A 307 -11.43 -18.45 3.07
N SER A 308 -11.38 -18.85 1.80
CA SER A 308 -10.68 -20.08 1.40
C SER A 308 -9.17 -20.01 1.70
N ARG A 309 -8.53 -18.86 1.47
CA ARG A 309 -7.10 -18.64 1.79
C ARG A 309 -6.82 -18.82 3.28
N ILE A 310 -7.64 -18.21 4.13
CA ILE A 310 -7.53 -18.30 5.58
C ILE A 310 -7.68 -19.77 6.01
N GLY A 311 -8.72 -20.46 5.54
CA GLY A 311 -9.03 -21.82 5.99
C GLY A 311 -8.15 -22.92 5.39
N GLU A 312 -7.73 -22.80 4.13
CA GLU A 312 -7.02 -23.87 3.43
C GLU A 312 -5.51 -23.68 3.40
N VAL A 313 -5.00 -22.45 3.54
CA VAL A 313 -3.57 -22.16 3.38
C VAL A 313 -2.98 -21.65 4.69
N SER A 314 -3.49 -20.51 5.20
CA SER A 314 -2.96 -19.91 6.43
C SER A 314 -3.14 -20.82 7.64
N PHE A 315 -4.35 -21.37 7.81
CA PHE A 315 -4.65 -22.29 8.89
C PHE A 315 -3.77 -23.55 8.83
N ARG A 316 -3.56 -24.13 7.63
CA ARG A 316 -2.71 -25.32 7.48
C ARG A 316 -1.26 -25.04 7.89
N GLY A 317 -0.71 -23.91 7.47
CA GLY A 317 0.64 -23.50 7.87
C GLY A 317 0.78 -23.30 9.37
N ILE A 318 -0.21 -22.66 10.01
CA ILE A 318 -0.21 -22.46 11.47
C ILE A 318 -0.36 -23.78 12.22
N ARG A 319 -1.28 -24.64 11.79
CA ARG A 319 -1.46 -25.99 12.33
C ARG A 319 -0.17 -26.79 12.30
N ASP A 320 0.57 -26.73 11.19
CA ASP A 320 1.83 -27.47 11.06
C ASP A 320 2.92 -26.91 11.97
N MET A 321 2.97 -25.59 12.16
CA MET A 321 3.87 -24.96 13.15
C MET A 321 3.53 -25.35 14.59
N ILE A 322 2.24 -25.39 14.95
CA ILE A 322 1.78 -25.78 16.29
C ILE A 322 2.09 -27.26 16.55
N ARG A 323 1.85 -28.13 15.55
CA ARG A 323 2.20 -29.55 15.64
C ARG A 323 3.70 -29.75 15.85
N ALA A 324 4.53 -29.04 15.09
CA ALA A 324 5.99 -29.08 15.26
C ALA A 324 6.46 -28.54 16.63
N ALA A 325 5.62 -27.77 17.34
CA ALA A 325 5.90 -27.25 18.67
C ALA A 325 5.56 -28.22 19.82
N GLY A 326 5.01 -29.40 19.53
CA GLY A 326 4.70 -30.41 20.57
C GLY A 326 3.23 -30.50 20.98
N GLY A 327 2.28 -29.94 20.21
CA GLY A 327 0.85 -30.26 20.30
C GLY A 327 0.07 -29.79 21.55
N GLU A 328 0.73 -29.39 22.64
CA GLU A 328 0.06 -28.90 23.87
C GLU A 328 -0.53 -27.49 23.77
N GLN A 329 -0.29 -26.81 22.65
CA GLN A 329 -0.66 -25.42 22.47
C GLN A 329 -2.14 -25.26 22.05
N LYS A 330 -2.94 -24.62 22.92
CA LYS A 330 -4.35 -24.30 22.65
C LYS A 330 -4.46 -23.26 21.52
N TYR A 331 -5.28 -23.57 20.52
CA TYR A 331 -5.60 -22.64 19.44
C TYR A 331 -6.73 -21.70 19.88
N ASN A 332 -6.46 -20.40 19.92
CA ASN A 332 -7.41 -19.37 20.32
C ASN A 332 -7.72 -18.39 19.18
N SER A 333 -8.65 -17.47 19.44
CA SER A 333 -9.06 -16.43 18.49
C SER A 333 -7.91 -15.50 18.08
N ILE A 334 -6.96 -15.18 18.96
CA ILE A 334 -5.74 -14.41 18.59
C ILE A 334 -4.91 -15.18 17.58
N THR A 335 -4.71 -16.49 17.78
CA THR A 335 -4.01 -17.36 16.82
C THR A 335 -4.75 -17.39 15.49
N HIS A 336 -6.09 -17.39 15.53
CA HIS A 336 -6.91 -17.29 14.32
C HIS A 336 -6.80 -15.91 13.65
N ALA A 337 -6.69 -14.82 14.41
CA ALA A 337 -6.46 -13.49 13.84
C ALA A 337 -5.15 -13.44 13.06
N VAL A 338 -4.09 -14.14 13.51
CA VAL A 338 -2.86 -14.35 12.72
C VAL A 338 -3.14 -15.10 11.42
N ALA A 339 -3.99 -16.14 11.47
CA ALA A 339 -4.39 -16.88 10.27
C ALA A 339 -5.15 -15.97 9.28
N CYS A 340 -6.01 -15.09 9.79
CA CYS A 340 -6.73 -14.09 9.00
C CYS A 340 -5.77 -13.09 8.34
N LEU A 341 -4.84 -12.52 9.11
CA LEU A 341 -3.81 -11.60 8.60
C LEU A 341 -2.91 -12.28 7.55
N HIS A 342 -2.44 -13.51 7.82
CA HIS A 342 -1.64 -14.28 6.86
C HIS A 342 -2.43 -14.63 5.58
N GLY A 343 -3.76 -14.82 5.67
CA GLY A 343 -4.59 -15.13 4.49
C GLY A 343 -4.89 -13.91 3.62
N ALA A 344 -4.94 -12.73 4.23
CA ALA A 344 -5.11 -11.46 3.54
C ALA A 344 -3.79 -10.99 2.90
N VAL A 345 -2.72 -10.97 3.69
CA VAL A 345 -1.41 -10.45 3.31
C VAL A 345 -0.62 -11.44 2.45
N GLY A 346 0.28 -10.94 1.61
CA GLY A 346 1.26 -11.76 0.90
C GLY A 346 0.73 -12.61 -0.25
N LEU A 347 -0.52 -12.39 -0.68
CA LEU A 347 -1.08 -13.03 -1.89
C LEU A 347 -0.19 -12.88 -3.12
N MET A 348 0.59 -11.82 -3.15
CA MET A 348 1.31 -11.35 -4.31
C MET A 348 2.75 -11.81 -4.36
N HIS A 349 3.14 -12.73 -3.47
CA HIS A 349 4.52 -13.15 -3.28
C HIS A 349 4.73 -14.66 -3.13
N ARG A 350 5.85 -15.14 -3.69
CA ARG A 350 6.20 -16.57 -3.73
C ARG A 350 6.56 -17.15 -2.36
N SER A 351 6.98 -16.32 -1.40
CA SER A 351 7.26 -16.72 -0.02
C SER A 351 6.02 -17.19 0.75
N PHE A 352 4.84 -16.70 0.33
CA PHE A 352 3.55 -17.11 0.87
C PHE A 352 2.95 -18.23 0.05
N TRP A 353 3.14 -18.19 -1.28
CA TRP A 353 2.50 -19.10 -2.22
C TRP A 353 3.52 -19.70 -3.20
N THR A 354 4.15 -20.81 -2.80
CA THR A 354 5.22 -21.44 -3.58
C THR A 354 4.74 -21.92 -4.96
N ASP A 355 3.49 -22.39 -5.03
CA ASP A 355 2.90 -23.01 -6.22
C ASP A 355 2.01 -22.05 -7.02
N MET A 356 1.86 -20.80 -6.56
CA MET A 356 1.02 -19.83 -7.24
C MET A 356 1.62 -19.47 -8.60
N PRO A 357 0.87 -19.66 -9.71
CA PRO A 357 1.37 -19.28 -11.03
C PRO A 357 1.34 -17.77 -11.17
N LEU A 358 2.48 -17.20 -11.58
CA LEU A 358 2.69 -15.78 -11.84
C LEU A 358 2.25 -14.88 -10.66
N PRO A 359 2.96 -14.92 -9.51
CA PRO A 359 2.78 -13.92 -8.45
C PRO A 359 3.04 -12.51 -8.98
N CYS A 360 2.63 -11.50 -8.21
CA CYS A 360 2.76 -10.09 -8.60
C CYS A 360 4.21 -9.71 -8.93
N THR A 361 5.15 -10.15 -8.10
CA THR A 361 6.58 -9.91 -8.32
C THR A 361 7.06 -10.45 -9.66
N ASP A 362 6.69 -11.69 -10.01
CA ASP A 362 7.00 -12.29 -11.32
C ASP A 362 6.35 -11.52 -12.47
N ARG A 363 5.13 -10.98 -12.27
CA ARG A 363 4.41 -10.18 -13.27
C ARG A 363 5.12 -8.86 -13.57
N TYR A 364 5.51 -8.12 -12.54
CA TYR A 364 6.27 -6.88 -12.67
C TYR A 364 7.68 -7.12 -13.20
N GLY A 365 8.38 -8.13 -12.67
CA GLY A 365 9.73 -8.51 -13.13
C GLY A 365 9.75 -8.95 -14.59
N GLY A 366 8.75 -9.74 -15.03
CA GLY A 366 8.59 -10.12 -16.42
C GLY A 366 8.32 -8.92 -17.34
N TYR A 367 7.50 -7.95 -16.89
CA TYR A 367 7.25 -6.76 -17.68
C TYR A 367 8.47 -5.83 -17.77
N LEU A 368 9.20 -5.65 -16.66
CA LEU A 368 10.46 -4.90 -16.65
C LEU A 368 11.49 -5.52 -17.60
N SER A 369 11.59 -6.85 -17.62
CA SER A 369 12.47 -7.57 -18.56
C SER A 369 12.06 -7.31 -20.02
N HIS A 370 10.76 -7.32 -20.31
CA HIS A 370 10.23 -6.98 -21.64
C HIS A 370 10.54 -5.53 -22.04
N LEU A 371 10.40 -4.57 -21.11
CA LEU A 371 10.77 -3.17 -21.36
C LEU A 371 12.28 -3.01 -21.55
N GLN A 372 13.10 -3.65 -20.72
CA GLN A 372 14.57 -3.64 -20.84
C GLN A 372 15.03 -4.13 -22.23
N TYR A 373 14.43 -5.19 -22.74
CA TYR A 373 14.71 -5.68 -24.08
C TYR A 373 14.35 -4.65 -25.17
N ARG A 374 13.19 -3.99 -25.05
CA ARG A 374 12.78 -2.92 -25.98
C ARG A 374 13.73 -1.72 -25.92
N ILE A 375 14.21 -1.37 -24.73
CA ILE A 375 15.17 -0.26 -24.51
C ILE A 375 16.49 -0.56 -25.22
N TYR A 376 16.99 -1.80 -25.13
CA TYR A 376 18.23 -2.22 -25.80
C TYR A 376 18.16 -2.09 -27.33
N ARG A 377 16.98 -2.35 -27.91
CA ARG A 377 16.77 -2.26 -29.37
C ARG A 377 16.49 -0.84 -29.83
N GLN A 378 15.63 -0.12 -29.11
CA GLN A 378 15.16 1.19 -29.53
C GLN A 378 14.73 2.05 -28.31
N PRO A 379 15.65 2.82 -27.71
CA PRO A 379 15.29 3.74 -26.65
C PRO A 379 14.37 4.85 -27.18
N SER A 380 13.32 5.17 -26.42
CA SER A 380 12.32 6.19 -26.76
C SER A 380 11.70 6.83 -25.51
N THR A 381 11.15 8.03 -25.66
CA THR A 381 10.44 8.74 -24.58
C THR A 381 9.22 7.97 -24.09
N LYS A 382 8.52 7.26 -24.98
CA LYS A 382 7.41 6.38 -24.60
C LYS A 382 7.84 5.28 -23.62
N LEU A 383 9.00 4.66 -23.83
CA LEU A 383 9.52 3.64 -22.92
C LEU A 383 9.89 4.22 -21.55
N VAL A 384 10.32 5.49 -21.48
CA VAL A 384 10.53 6.18 -20.21
C VAL A 384 9.21 6.31 -19.45
N MET A 385 8.13 6.72 -20.13
CA MET A 385 6.80 6.83 -19.52
C MET A 385 6.27 5.46 -19.05
N ASP A 386 6.44 4.41 -19.87
CA ASP A 386 6.04 3.04 -19.50
C ASP A 386 6.80 2.58 -18.23
N LEU A 387 8.10 2.89 -18.10
CA LEU A 387 8.90 2.57 -16.91
C LEU A 387 8.50 3.40 -15.67
N LEU A 388 8.22 4.69 -15.83
CA LEU A 388 7.74 5.55 -14.74
C LEU A 388 6.41 5.03 -14.20
N GLN A 389 5.52 4.56 -15.07
CA GLN A 389 4.28 3.93 -14.62
C GLN A 389 4.53 2.65 -13.80
N VAL A 390 5.46 1.81 -14.23
CA VAL A 390 5.85 0.62 -13.45
C VAL A 390 6.38 1.03 -12.07
N GLN A 391 7.23 2.05 -12.03
CA GLN A 391 7.78 2.61 -10.80
C GLN A 391 6.68 3.10 -9.85
N ASP A 392 5.72 3.88 -10.37
CA ASP A 392 4.58 4.40 -9.61
C ASP A 392 3.76 3.25 -9.00
N GLU A 393 3.40 2.24 -9.79
CA GLU A 393 2.63 1.10 -9.31
C GLU A 393 3.39 0.28 -8.25
N LEU A 394 4.68 0.04 -8.46
CA LEU A 394 5.52 -0.65 -7.48
C LEU A 394 5.63 0.16 -6.18
N ASN A 395 5.72 1.48 -6.25
CA ASN A 395 5.72 2.34 -5.07
C ASN A 395 4.42 2.23 -4.27
N ILE A 396 3.26 2.18 -4.94
CA ILE A 396 1.96 1.98 -4.29
C ILE A 396 1.93 0.63 -3.56
N ILE A 397 2.36 -0.44 -4.25
CA ILE A 397 2.40 -1.78 -3.66
C ILE A 397 3.34 -1.80 -2.45
N LEU A 398 4.55 -1.22 -2.57
CA LEU A 398 5.50 -1.10 -1.47
C LEU A 398 4.90 -0.36 -0.26
N GLN A 399 4.17 0.72 -0.48
CA GLN A 399 3.49 1.45 0.60
C GLN A 399 2.44 0.58 1.30
N ILE A 400 1.63 -0.18 0.55
CA ILE A 400 0.63 -1.09 1.11
C ILE A 400 1.31 -2.19 1.93
N THR A 401 2.34 -2.84 1.37
CA THR A 401 3.11 -3.90 2.04
C THR A 401 3.79 -3.39 3.31
N ASN A 402 4.35 -2.18 3.29
CA ASN A 402 4.94 -1.56 4.47
C ASN A 402 3.90 -1.26 5.56
N LYS A 403 2.72 -0.76 5.18
CA LYS A 403 1.60 -0.56 6.12
C LYS A 403 1.14 -1.87 6.77
N GLN A 404 1.08 -2.96 5.99
CA GLN A 404 0.78 -4.29 6.51
C GLN A 404 1.85 -4.77 7.50
N LEU A 405 3.13 -4.51 7.23
CA LEU A 405 4.25 -4.89 8.09
C LEU A 405 4.19 -4.16 9.44
N ILE A 406 4.00 -2.84 9.41
CA ILE A 406 3.83 -2.03 10.62
C ILE A 406 2.64 -2.55 11.45
N LEU A 407 1.52 -2.86 10.79
CA LEU A 407 0.34 -3.42 11.46
C LEU A 407 0.64 -4.77 12.12
N ILE A 408 1.39 -5.67 11.46
CA ILE A 408 1.77 -6.97 12.04
C ILE A 408 2.70 -6.79 13.26
N GLN A 409 3.60 -5.81 13.22
CA GLN A 409 4.48 -5.48 14.34
C GLN A 409 3.66 -4.94 15.53
N GLN A 410 2.75 -4.00 15.28
CA GLN A 410 1.80 -3.51 16.29
C GLN A 410 0.93 -4.63 16.85
N PHE A 411 0.47 -5.56 16.00
CA PHE A 411 -0.28 -6.74 16.46
C PHE A 411 0.55 -7.63 17.37
N SER A 412 1.85 -7.81 17.07
CA SER A 412 2.77 -8.55 17.94
C SER A 412 2.87 -7.89 19.32
N ASP A 413 2.99 -6.57 19.37
CA ASP A 413 3.09 -5.82 20.63
C ASP A 413 1.81 -5.92 21.46
N VAL A 414 0.64 -5.75 20.83
CA VAL A 414 -0.66 -5.93 21.50
C VAL A 414 -0.83 -7.37 21.99
N ALA A 415 -0.45 -8.36 21.17
CA ALA A 415 -0.52 -9.76 21.55
C ALA A 415 0.48 -10.13 22.66
N ASP A 416 1.61 -9.43 22.79
CA ASP A 416 2.57 -9.58 23.89
C ASP A 416 2.09 -8.87 25.17
N MET A 417 1.40 -7.73 25.05
CA MET A 417 0.74 -7.05 26.17
C MET A 417 -0.37 -7.92 26.78
N VAL A 418 -1.21 -8.53 25.93
CA VAL A 418 -2.22 -9.53 26.33
C VAL A 418 -1.60 -10.70 27.11
N ARG A 419 -0.32 -11.02 26.85
CA ARG A 419 0.44 -12.07 27.54
C ARG A 419 1.04 -11.66 28.88
N GLY A 420 0.88 -10.40 29.30
CA GLY A 420 1.53 -9.88 30.51
C GLY A 420 3.05 -9.74 30.37
N ARG A 421 3.60 -9.74 29.14
CA ARG A 421 5.03 -9.47 28.92
C ARG A 421 5.26 -7.96 28.81
N PRO A 422 6.34 -7.41 29.41
CA PRO A 422 6.68 -6.01 29.22
C PRO A 422 6.92 -5.75 27.73
N SER A 423 6.35 -4.65 27.23
CA SER A 423 6.53 -4.20 25.86
C SER A 423 8.02 -4.10 25.53
N ARG A 424 8.40 -4.51 24.31
CA ARG A 424 9.75 -4.23 23.81
C ARG A 424 9.95 -2.71 23.81
N PRO A 425 11.15 -2.20 24.18
CA PRO A 425 11.45 -0.80 23.96
C PRO A 425 11.19 -0.50 22.48
N PRO A 426 10.54 0.62 22.14
CA PRO A 426 10.18 0.93 20.77
C PRO A 426 11.42 0.78 19.91
N THR A 427 11.40 -0.21 19.02
CA THR A 427 12.46 -0.42 18.05
C THR A 427 12.54 0.88 17.29
N ARG A 428 13.61 1.66 17.54
CA ARG A 428 13.95 2.98 16.98
C ARG A 428 13.04 3.26 15.79
N ALA A 429 12.01 4.08 15.99
CA ALA A 429 10.97 4.36 15.01
C ALA A 429 11.60 4.35 13.62
N SER A 430 11.34 3.28 12.87
CA SER A 430 11.62 3.29 11.43
C SER A 430 10.74 4.41 10.97
N HIS A 431 11.35 5.56 10.67
CA HIS A 431 10.70 6.84 10.41
C HIS A 431 9.26 6.59 9.99
N CYS A 432 8.31 6.94 10.87
CA CYS A 432 7.03 7.35 10.36
C CYS A 432 7.40 8.37 9.28
N ILE A 433 7.20 8.00 8.02
CA ILE A 433 6.94 9.00 7.02
C ILE A 433 5.66 9.60 7.58
N GLU A 434 5.83 10.67 8.35
CA GLU A 434 4.76 11.62 8.57
C GLU A 434 4.08 11.78 7.22
N ASP A 435 2.75 11.81 7.20
CA ASP A 435 2.01 12.37 6.09
C ASP A 435 2.50 13.83 5.93
N SER A 436 3.67 13.99 5.33
CA SER A 436 4.16 15.24 4.81
C SER A 436 3.37 15.40 3.53
N ASP A 437 2.39 16.29 3.59
CA ASP A 437 2.06 17.13 2.45
C ASP A 437 3.37 17.80 1.97
N SER A 438 4.15 17.06 1.19
CA SER A 438 5.37 17.42 0.44
C SER A 438 6.01 16.09 0.01
N ASP A 439 6.06 15.69 -1.25
CA ASP A 439 6.00 16.45 -2.48
C ASP A 439 4.87 15.93 -3.36
N VAL A 440 3.98 16.84 -3.77
CA VAL A 440 3.38 16.74 -5.09
C VAL A 440 4.56 16.76 -6.06
N PHE A 441 5.05 15.57 -6.44
CA PHE A 441 5.79 15.46 -7.69
C PHE A 441 4.73 15.63 -8.78
N ILE A 442 4.42 16.91 -9.05
CA ILE A 442 3.85 17.29 -10.33
C ILE A 442 4.79 16.63 -11.33
N PRO A 443 4.31 15.72 -12.21
CA PRO A 443 5.12 15.31 -13.35
C PRO A 443 5.44 16.63 -14.01
N GLN A 444 6.70 17.06 -13.92
CA GLN A 444 7.14 18.34 -14.44
C GLN A 444 6.53 18.41 -15.83
N GLN A 445 5.55 19.31 -15.98
CA GLN A 445 4.76 19.41 -17.17
C GLN A 445 5.79 19.60 -18.28
N PHE A 446 5.94 18.57 -19.11
CA PHE A 446 6.87 18.59 -20.21
C PHE A 446 6.30 19.58 -21.22
N ASP A 447 6.52 20.86 -20.97
CA ASP A 447 6.49 21.86 -22.01
C ASP A 447 7.61 21.47 -22.97
N GLY A 448 7.19 21.01 -24.15
CA GLY A 448 8.06 20.68 -25.26
C GLY A 448 8.76 21.93 -25.79
N ALA A 449 9.70 22.50 -25.04
CA ALA A 449 10.61 23.52 -25.52
C ALA A 449 11.82 23.68 -24.60
N ARG A 450 13.02 23.54 -25.19
CA ARG A 450 14.35 23.91 -24.69
C ARG A 450 15.06 22.94 -23.72
N MET A 451 15.79 22.02 -24.33
CA MET A 451 17.05 21.50 -23.77
C MET A 451 18.09 22.62 -23.64
N SER A 452 18.62 22.83 -22.43
CA SER A 452 19.96 23.42 -22.27
C SER A 452 20.70 22.85 -21.07
N ARG A 453 21.81 22.17 -21.38
CA ARG A 453 23.04 21.87 -20.62
C ARG A 453 22.94 21.72 -19.09
N ILE A 454 23.21 20.50 -18.63
CA ILE A 454 23.71 20.23 -17.28
C ILE A 454 25.13 19.66 -17.40
N SER A 455 26.06 20.33 -16.74
CA SER A 455 27.48 19.96 -16.63
C SER A 455 27.72 19.09 -15.40
N PHE A 456 28.49 18.02 -15.57
CA PHE A 456 28.99 17.16 -14.50
C PHE A 456 30.12 17.84 -13.70
N SER A 457 30.11 17.68 -12.38
CA SER A 457 31.34 17.77 -11.56
C SER A 457 31.42 16.58 -10.61
N ARG A 458 32.57 15.90 -10.70
CA ARG A 458 33.01 14.71 -9.98
C ARG A 458 33.78 15.17 -8.74
N SER A 459 33.53 14.60 -7.56
CA SER A 459 34.49 14.65 -6.45
C SER A 459 34.42 13.38 -5.59
N LEU A 460 35.59 12.78 -5.41
CA LEU A 460 35.91 11.74 -4.44
C LEU A 460 36.73 12.39 -3.29
N PRO A 461 36.91 11.70 -2.15
CA PRO A 461 36.97 12.32 -0.83
C PRO A 461 38.39 12.64 -0.35
N GLY A 462 38.50 13.63 0.53
CA GLY A 462 39.75 14.06 1.15
C GLY A 462 39.61 14.26 2.66
N SER A 463 40.40 13.48 3.38
CA SER A 463 40.86 13.58 4.77
C SER A 463 41.16 14.99 5.30
N SER A 464 40.91 15.25 6.60
CA SER A 464 41.94 15.33 7.66
C SER A 464 41.49 16.12 8.89
N GLN A 465 41.79 15.56 10.07
CA GLN A 465 42.28 16.18 11.32
C GLN A 465 42.34 17.74 11.36
N GLY A 466 41.93 18.49 12.37
CA GLY A 466 41.64 18.26 13.79
C GLY A 466 42.31 19.38 14.62
N ARG A 467 41.60 20.03 15.56
CA ARG A 467 42.13 20.44 16.89
C ARG A 467 41.15 21.27 17.75
N HIS A 468 40.84 20.67 18.90
CA HIS A 468 40.70 21.19 20.27
C HIS A 468 40.32 22.65 20.55
N SER A 469 39.24 22.81 21.32
CA SER A 469 39.26 23.65 22.52
C SER A 469 38.49 22.96 23.66
N ARG A 470 39.11 22.95 24.84
CA ARG A 470 38.71 22.30 26.10
C ARG A 470 37.54 23.07 26.75
N ARG A 471 36.55 22.35 27.27
CA ARG A 471 35.74 22.80 28.42
C ARG A 471 35.44 21.59 29.32
N SER A 472 35.59 21.83 30.61
CA SER A 472 35.69 20.95 31.77
C SER A 472 34.54 19.95 31.94
N GLN A 473 34.92 18.72 32.30
CA GLN A 473 34.05 17.67 32.85
C GLN A 473 33.67 18.03 34.30
N ASP A 474 32.36 18.06 34.57
CA ASP A 474 31.81 17.73 35.89
C ASP A 474 31.01 16.44 35.69
N GLU A 475 31.46 15.36 36.32
CA GLU A 475 30.74 14.09 36.40
C GLU A 475 29.47 14.28 37.24
N ARG A 476 28.30 14.15 36.62
CA ARG A 476 27.07 13.73 37.31
C ARG A 476 26.56 12.45 36.67
N SER A 477 26.63 11.38 37.45
CA SER A 477 25.98 10.10 37.18
C SER A 477 24.49 10.29 36.86
N PRO A 478 23.91 9.53 35.91
CA PRO A 478 22.48 9.60 35.62
C PRO A 478 21.67 9.13 36.83
N PRO A 479 20.47 9.69 37.08
CA PRO A 479 19.60 9.22 38.14
C PRO A 479 19.17 7.76 37.87
N PRO A 480 19.00 6.93 38.91
CA PRO A 480 18.47 5.59 38.73
C PRO A 480 17.06 5.66 38.13
N PRO A 481 16.68 4.68 37.29
CA PRO A 481 15.32 4.60 36.76
C PRO A 481 14.32 4.50 37.92
N PRO A 482 13.12 5.09 37.80
CA PRO A 482 12.10 4.97 38.83
C PRO A 482 11.78 3.48 39.07
N PRO A 483 11.49 3.06 40.32
CA PRO A 483 11.13 1.69 40.60
C PRO A 483 9.87 1.31 39.81
N LEU A 484 9.91 0.15 39.17
CA LEU A 484 8.75 -0.46 38.52
C LEU A 484 7.57 -0.48 39.50
N LYS A 485 6.39 -0.02 39.04
CA LYS A 485 5.20 0.11 39.88
C LYS A 485 4.82 -1.25 40.49
N PRO A 486 4.54 -1.35 41.81
CA PRO A 486 4.29 -2.62 42.51
C PRO A 486 3.10 -3.45 41.99
N TRP A 487 2.20 -2.86 41.19
CA TRP A 487 1.07 -3.58 40.61
C TRP A 487 1.46 -4.46 39.42
N LEU A 488 2.58 -4.19 38.73
CA LEU A 488 3.04 -5.03 37.61
C LEU A 488 3.37 -6.47 38.05
N ASN A 489 3.81 -6.66 39.28
CA ASN A 489 4.12 -8.00 39.81
C ASN A 489 2.87 -8.75 40.29
N ARG A 490 1.74 -8.06 40.53
CA ARG A 490 0.52 -8.69 41.07
C ARG A 490 -0.31 -9.39 39.99
N PHE A 491 -0.14 -9.02 38.71
CA PHE A 491 -0.83 -9.66 37.58
C PHE A 491 -0.14 -10.92 37.06
N ALA A 492 1.08 -11.21 37.52
CA ALA A 492 1.84 -12.37 37.08
C ALA A 492 1.45 -13.68 37.82
N GLU A 493 0.66 -13.60 38.90
CA GLU A 493 0.37 -14.76 39.75
C GLU A 493 -0.97 -15.46 39.44
N ASP A 494 -1.91 -14.82 38.72
CA ASP A 494 -3.27 -15.36 38.51
C ASP A 494 -3.60 -15.80 37.06
N GLY A 495 -2.71 -15.56 36.08
CA GLY A 495 -2.95 -15.93 34.67
C GLY A 495 -2.18 -17.18 34.25
N ASP A 496 -2.86 -18.22 33.77
CA ASP A 496 -2.24 -19.44 33.24
C ASP A 496 -1.32 -19.11 32.04
N PRO A 497 0.02 -19.17 32.18
CA PRO A 497 0.98 -18.70 31.17
C PRO A 497 0.96 -19.54 29.87
N HIS A 498 0.28 -20.69 29.90
CA HIS A 498 0.14 -21.60 28.76
C HIS A 498 -0.96 -21.21 27.76
N LEU A 499 -1.90 -20.32 28.12
CA LEU A 499 -3.01 -19.91 27.25
C LEU A 499 -2.57 -19.05 26.05
N PHE A 500 -1.39 -18.43 26.11
CA PHE A 500 -0.99 -17.38 25.16
C PHE A 500 0.44 -17.51 24.57
N ALA A 501 1.23 -18.49 25.00
CA ALA A 501 2.49 -18.88 24.34
C ALA A 501 2.42 -19.28 22.83
N PRO A 502 1.27 -19.73 22.25
CA PRO A 502 1.23 -20.27 20.88
C PRO A 502 1.35 -19.28 19.72
N THR A 503 1.14 -17.99 19.96
CA THR A 503 0.93 -16.98 18.92
C THR A 503 2.24 -16.35 18.42
N ALA A 504 3.31 -16.40 19.22
CA ALA A 504 4.60 -15.77 18.89
C ALA A 504 5.25 -16.33 17.62
N ARG A 505 5.22 -17.66 17.44
CA ARG A 505 5.86 -18.32 16.28
C ARG A 505 5.14 -18.00 14.97
N PRO A 506 3.79 -18.13 14.87
CA PRO A 506 3.04 -17.69 13.70
C PRO A 506 3.27 -16.23 13.33
N ILE A 507 3.21 -15.30 14.29
CA ILE A 507 3.39 -13.86 14.05
C ILE A 507 4.81 -13.58 13.53
N ALA A 508 5.84 -14.12 14.18
CA ALA A 508 7.23 -13.95 13.76
C ALA A 508 7.52 -14.62 12.40
N SER A 509 6.80 -15.66 12.03
CA SER A 509 6.91 -16.24 10.68
C SER A 509 6.26 -15.34 9.63
N LEU A 510 5.10 -14.73 9.94
CA LEU A 510 4.39 -13.82 9.05
C LEU A 510 5.23 -12.55 8.80
N ASP A 511 5.74 -11.93 9.85
CA ASP A 511 6.65 -10.77 9.79
C ASP A 511 7.85 -11.03 8.87
N ARG A 512 8.58 -12.13 9.08
CA ARG A 512 9.71 -12.53 8.23
C ARG A 512 9.34 -12.75 6.77
N LYS A 513 8.17 -13.32 6.48
CA LYS A 513 7.74 -13.55 5.09
C LYS A 513 7.41 -12.23 4.39
N LEU A 514 6.79 -11.29 5.11
CA LEU A 514 6.42 -9.99 4.59
C LEU A 514 7.64 -9.08 4.39
N GLN A 515 8.63 -9.15 5.30
CA GLN A 515 9.90 -8.45 5.13
C GLN A 515 10.59 -8.87 3.83
N ARG A 516 10.63 -10.18 3.54
CA ARG A 516 11.20 -10.69 2.27
C ARG A 516 10.44 -10.17 1.05
N GLU A 517 9.11 -10.15 1.11
CA GLU A 517 8.30 -9.58 0.03
C GLU A 517 8.60 -8.09 -0.19
N LEU A 518 8.78 -7.33 0.90
CA LEU A 518 9.15 -5.91 0.83
C LEU A 518 10.54 -5.70 0.22
N ASP A 519 11.50 -6.55 0.58
CA ASP A 519 12.86 -6.52 0.05
C ASP A 519 12.87 -6.83 -1.46
N ASP A 520 12.16 -7.88 -1.89
CA ASP A 520 12.07 -8.29 -3.30
C ASP A 520 11.36 -7.22 -4.15
N LEU A 521 10.27 -6.63 -3.64
CA LEU A 521 9.60 -5.50 -4.30
C LEU A 521 10.49 -4.25 -4.38
N THR A 522 11.32 -4.02 -3.36
CA THR A 522 12.28 -2.92 -3.32
C THR A 522 13.36 -3.10 -4.37
N GLU A 523 13.87 -4.32 -4.54
CA GLU A 523 14.82 -4.64 -5.61
C GLU A 523 14.21 -4.40 -6.99
N LEU A 524 12.98 -4.86 -7.24
CA LEU A 524 12.28 -4.61 -8.50
C LEU A 524 12.11 -3.12 -8.80
N ARG A 525 11.73 -2.32 -7.79
CA ARG A 525 11.61 -0.87 -7.91
C ARG A 525 12.96 -0.19 -8.16
N ASN A 526 14.04 -0.64 -7.53
CA ASN A 526 15.37 -0.12 -7.80
C ASN A 526 15.85 -0.45 -9.23
N ASN A 527 15.56 -1.66 -9.71
CA ASN A 527 15.83 -2.03 -11.10
C ASN A 527 15.04 -1.13 -12.08
N ALA A 528 13.76 -0.87 -11.81
CA ALA A 528 12.97 0.08 -12.59
C ALA A 528 13.61 1.47 -12.62
N ASN A 529 14.05 2.00 -11.46
CA ASN A 529 14.74 3.30 -11.37
C ASN A 529 16.01 3.35 -12.22
N GLU A 530 16.81 2.28 -12.18
CA GLU A 530 18.03 2.18 -12.96
C GLU A 530 17.72 2.17 -14.47
N LEU A 531 16.71 1.39 -14.89
CA LEU A 531 16.25 1.34 -16.27
C LEU A 531 15.73 2.72 -16.74
N VAL A 532 15.01 3.47 -15.90
CA VAL A 532 14.56 4.84 -16.21
C VAL A 532 15.77 5.73 -16.50
N ASN A 533 16.73 5.78 -15.58
CA ASN A 533 17.91 6.63 -15.70
C ASN A 533 18.74 6.28 -16.94
N ARG A 534 18.96 4.98 -17.19
CA ARG A 534 19.66 4.50 -18.39
C ARG A 534 18.90 4.88 -19.67
N THR A 535 17.57 4.72 -19.69
CA THR A 535 16.76 5.04 -20.87
C THR A 535 16.78 6.54 -21.18
N ILE A 536 16.69 7.40 -20.16
CA ILE A 536 16.81 8.86 -20.33
C ILE A 536 18.16 9.22 -20.95
N GLN A 537 19.27 8.64 -20.46
CA GLN A 537 20.59 8.85 -21.03
C GLN A 537 20.65 8.41 -22.50
N LEU A 538 20.14 7.22 -22.82
CA LEU A 538 20.13 6.71 -24.19
C LEU A 538 19.29 7.56 -25.14
N VAL A 539 18.13 8.06 -24.68
CA VAL A 539 17.29 8.99 -25.45
C VAL A 539 18.04 10.30 -25.68
N ASN A 540 18.71 10.85 -24.66
CA ASN A 540 19.48 12.09 -24.81
C ASN A 540 20.65 11.95 -25.79
N ILE A 541 21.39 10.84 -25.74
CA ILE A 541 22.48 10.55 -26.69
C ILE A 541 21.93 10.46 -28.13
N ARG A 542 20.77 9.82 -28.32
CA ARG A 542 20.14 9.73 -29.64
C ARG A 542 19.69 11.10 -30.16
N MET A 543 19.12 11.93 -29.28
CA MET A 543 18.74 13.31 -29.63
C MET A 543 19.95 14.15 -30.00
N GLU A 544 21.10 13.96 -29.35
CA GLU A 544 22.36 14.59 -29.73
C GLU A 544 22.83 14.14 -31.13
N GLY A 545 22.73 12.85 -31.44
CA GLY A 545 22.99 12.32 -32.78
C GLY A 545 22.07 12.92 -33.86
N HIS A 546 20.78 13.10 -33.57
CA HIS A 546 19.85 13.82 -34.46
C HIS A 546 20.25 15.30 -34.64
N GLY A 547 20.73 15.95 -33.59
CA GLY A 547 21.29 17.30 -33.67
C GLY A 547 22.47 17.39 -34.65
N GLN A 548 23.35 16.38 -34.65
CA GLN A 548 24.46 16.31 -35.62
C GLN A 548 23.97 16.07 -37.06
N ALA A 549 22.98 15.21 -37.27
CA ALA A 549 22.42 14.97 -38.59
C ALA A 549 21.77 16.23 -39.20
N ILE A 550 21.02 16.98 -38.38
CA ILE A 550 20.46 18.28 -38.77
C ILE A 550 21.59 19.24 -39.13
N LEU A 551 22.66 19.30 -38.32
CA LEU A 551 23.82 20.13 -38.61
C LEU A 551 24.44 19.79 -39.99
N VAL A 552 24.66 18.51 -40.29
CA VAL A 552 25.17 18.08 -41.61
C VAL A 552 24.23 18.50 -42.74
N PHE A 553 22.91 18.28 -42.59
CA PHE A 553 21.92 18.66 -43.59
C PHE A 553 21.90 20.18 -43.84
N THR A 554 22.02 20.99 -42.77
CA THR A 554 22.07 22.45 -42.92
C THR A 554 23.34 22.91 -43.64
N VAL A 555 24.49 22.29 -43.37
CA VAL A 555 25.75 22.57 -44.10
C VAL A 555 25.61 22.24 -45.58
N VAL A 556 25.10 21.05 -45.91
CA VAL A 556 24.83 20.64 -47.30
C VAL A 556 23.90 21.63 -47.99
N THR A 557 22.79 22.01 -47.36
CA THR A 557 21.82 22.96 -47.91
C THR A 557 22.43 24.35 -48.15
N ILE A 558 23.21 24.88 -47.20
CA ILE A 558 23.86 26.19 -47.33
C ILE A 558 24.83 26.23 -48.50
N VAL A 559 25.48 25.11 -48.83
CA VAL A 559 26.40 25.01 -49.98
C VAL A 559 25.63 24.84 -51.28
N PHE A 560 24.68 23.91 -51.34
CA PHE A 560 24.00 23.56 -52.60
C PHE A 560 22.90 24.54 -53.02
N LEU A 561 22.21 25.20 -52.10
CA LEU A 561 21.15 26.15 -52.43
C LEU A 561 21.64 27.33 -53.30
N PRO A 562 22.73 28.04 -52.94
CA PRO A 562 23.25 29.11 -53.79
C PRO A 562 23.85 28.56 -55.10
N LEU A 563 24.51 27.40 -55.07
CA LEU A 563 25.03 26.76 -56.30
C LEU A 563 23.90 26.37 -57.27
N SER A 564 22.78 25.87 -56.73
CA SER A 564 21.59 25.51 -57.52
C SER A 564 20.91 26.76 -58.08
N PHE A 565 20.87 27.85 -57.32
CA PHE A 565 20.38 29.14 -57.82
C PHE A 565 21.21 29.65 -58.99
N VAL A 566 22.55 29.61 -58.86
CA VAL A 566 23.45 30.00 -59.95
C VAL A 566 23.20 29.12 -61.19
N SER A 567 23.17 27.78 -61.03
CA SER A 567 22.89 26.87 -62.14
C SER A 567 21.52 27.10 -62.79
N SER A 568 20.48 27.38 -62.00
CA SER A 568 19.13 27.65 -62.48
C SER A 568 19.07 28.97 -63.27
N PHE A 569 19.69 30.02 -62.72
CA PHE A 569 19.79 31.33 -63.38
C PHE A 569 20.47 31.23 -64.74
N PHE A 570 21.56 30.46 -64.85
CA PHE A 570 22.24 30.19 -66.13
C PHE A 570 21.48 29.26 -67.08
N GLY A 571 20.59 28.41 -66.55
CA GLY A 571 19.71 27.54 -67.33
C GLY A 571 18.48 28.26 -67.89
N MET A 572 18.21 29.50 -67.47
CA MET A 572 17.13 30.32 -68.01
C MET A 572 17.52 30.86 -69.39
N ASN A 573 16.64 30.67 -70.38
CA ASN A 573 16.80 31.23 -71.73
C ASN A 573 16.58 32.75 -71.71
N VAL A 574 17.56 33.53 -71.26
CA VAL A 574 17.50 34.98 -71.34
C VAL A 574 18.14 35.42 -72.65
N THR A 575 17.29 35.78 -73.62
CA THR A 575 17.68 36.17 -74.98
C THR A 575 18.38 37.53 -75.08
N GLU A 576 18.54 38.26 -73.98
CA GLU A 576 18.99 39.66 -73.94
C GLU A 576 20.48 39.88 -73.58
N PHE A 577 21.24 38.85 -73.19
CA PHE A 577 22.66 39.00 -72.82
C PHE A 577 23.65 38.92 -74.00
N LYS A 578 23.17 38.98 -75.25
CA LYS A 578 23.98 38.63 -76.41
C LYS A 578 25.01 39.69 -76.84
N GLN A 579 25.16 40.83 -76.14
CA GLN A 579 26.04 41.90 -76.65
C GLN A 579 26.72 42.88 -75.67
N ASP A 580 26.92 42.54 -74.39
CA ASP A 580 27.79 43.35 -73.50
C ASP A 580 28.85 42.50 -72.76
N SER A 581 30.10 42.61 -73.21
CA SER A 581 31.25 41.85 -72.67
C SER A 581 31.65 42.23 -71.23
N LEU A 582 31.22 43.40 -70.75
CA LEU A 582 31.53 43.93 -69.40
C LEU A 582 30.60 43.38 -68.30
N GLY A 583 29.36 42.98 -68.64
CA GLY A 583 28.41 42.38 -67.69
C GLY A 583 28.78 40.94 -67.30
N MET A 584 29.41 40.18 -68.21
CA MET A 584 29.75 38.78 -67.97
C MET A 584 30.89 38.61 -66.95
N ARG A 585 31.94 39.45 -67.00
CA ARG A 585 33.07 39.39 -66.04
C ARG A 585 32.67 39.81 -64.63
N SER A 586 31.89 40.88 -64.51
CA SER A 586 31.38 41.39 -63.24
C SER A 586 30.40 40.40 -62.61
N PHE A 587 29.63 39.69 -63.43
CA PHE A 587 28.78 38.59 -62.98
C PHE A 587 29.57 37.38 -62.46
N TRP A 588 30.61 36.91 -63.17
CA TRP A 588 31.47 35.83 -62.67
C TRP A 588 32.21 36.22 -61.38
N ALA A 589 32.67 37.47 -61.26
CA ALA A 589 33.29 37.98 -60.04
C ALA A 589 32.29 38.00 -58.86
N ALA A 590 31.03 38.41 -59.10
CA ALA A 590 29.99 38.42 -58.07
C ALA A 590 29.53 37.01 -57.68
N GLY A 591 29.33 36.12 -58.66
CA GLY A 591 28.89 34.73 -58.43
C GLY A 591 29.95 33.88 -57.73
N LEU A 592 31.22 33.92 -58.19
CA LEU A 592 32.33 33.23 -57.52
C LEU A 592 32.65 33.86 -56.17
N GLY A 593 32.58 35.19 -56.05
CA GLY A 593 32.78 35.88 -54.77
C GLY A 593 31.74 35.48 -53.73
N LEU A 594 30.46 35.46 -54.12
CA LEU A 594 29.37 35.10 -53.22
C LEU A 594 29.42 33.62 -52.81
N THR A 595 29.69 32.72 -53.76
CA THR A 595 29.82 31.28 -53.46
C THR A 595 31.03 31.00 -52.58
N ALA A 596 32.19 31.61 -52.86
CA ALA A 596 33.38 31.47 -52.01
C ALA A 596 33.16 32.05 -50.61
N LEU A 597 32.44 33.17 -50.48
CA LEU A 597 32.10 33.76 -49.19
C LEU A 597 31.14 32.87 -48.40
N VAL A 598 30.10 32.34 -49.03
CA VAL A 598 29.12 31.47 -48.37
C VAL A 598 29.75 30.13 -47.95
N VAL A 599 30.55 29.51 -48.82
CA VAL A 599 31.27 28.27 -48.52
C VAL A 599 32.36 28.50 -47.47
N GLY A 600 33.08 29.62 -47.55
CA GLY A 600 34.09 29.99 -46.56
C GLY A 600 33.48 30.22 -45.18
N LEU A 601 32.40 31.00 -45.09
CA LEU A 601 31.70 31.27 -43.83
C LEU A 601 31.07 29.99 -43.24
N SER A 602 30.50 29.12 -44.09
CA SER A 602 29.92 27.86 -43.63
C SER A 602 30.99 26.87 -43.14
N THR A 603 32.13 26.77 -43.83
CA THR A 603 33.24 25.90 -43.42
C THR A 603 33.87 26.36 -42.12
N ILE A 604 34.03 27.68 -41.94
CA ILE A 604 34.51 28.27 -40.69
C ILE A 604 33.54 27.97 -39.54
N LEU A 605 32.24 28.14 -39.75
CA LEU A 605 31.22 27.84 -38.73
C LEU A 605 31.13 26.35 -38.41
N ALA A 606 31.29 25.46 -39.39
CA ALA A 606 31.24 24.02 -39.19
C ALA A 606 32.48 23.48 -38.44
N PHE A 607 33.69 23.91 -38.82
CA PHE A 607 34.94 23.44 -38.19
C PHE A 607 35.27 24.15 -36.87
N TYR A 608 34.99 25.46 -36.75
CA TYR A 608 35.29 26.24 -35.56
C TYR A 608 34.09 26.45 -34.63
N GLY A 609 32.88 26.03 -35.01
CA GLY A 609 31.66 26.22 -34.23
C GLY A 609 31.71 25.60 -32.82
N GLY A 610 32.34 24.43 -32.67
CA GLY A 610 32.57 23.82 -31.35
C GLY A 610 33.48 24.67 -30.46
N LYS A 611 34.64 25.10 -30.99
CA LYS A 611 35.62 25.93 -30.27
C LYS A 611 35.07 27.32 -29.92
N ILE A 612 34.28 27.93 -30.80
CA ILE A 612 33.63 29.22 -30.57
C ILE A 612 32.57 29.13 -29.47
N ARG A 613 31.77 28.07 -29.46
CA ARG A 613 30.76 27.81 -28.42
C ARG A 613 31.41 27.64 -27.04
N ASP A 614 32.54 26.95 -27.00
CA ASP A 614 33.27 26.67 -25.76
C ASP A 614 33.97 27.95 -25.25
N TRP A 615 34.57 28.76 -26.14
CA TRP A 615 35.17 30.07 -25.82
C TRP A 615 34.15 31.13 -25.37
N LEU A 616 32.98 31.20 -26.00
CA LEU A 616 31.88 32.07 -25.57
C LEU A 616 31.28 31.62 -24.23
N GLY A 617 31.25 30.30 -23.97
CA GLY A 617 30.87 29.75 -22.67
C GLY A 617 31.81 30.20 -21.55
N THR A 618 33.13 30.18 -21.79
CA THR A 618 34.14 30.58 -20.80
C THR A 618 34.10 32.07 -20.46
N ARG A 619 33.69 32.94 -21.41
CA ARG A 619 33.51 34.39 -21.18
C ARG A 619 32.27 34.74 -20.37
N ARG A 620 31.21 33.93 -20.43
CA ARG A 620 30.00 34.13 -19.59
C ARG A 620 30.19 33.66 -18.16
N THR A 621 30.91 32.56 -17.94
CA THR A 621 31.22 32.06 -16.59
C THR A 621 32.22 32.95 -15.86
N THR A 622 33.17 33.59 -16.56
CA THR A 622 34.09 34.57 -15.95
C THR A 622 33.38 35.87 -15.57
N HIS A 623 32.36 36.32 -16.30
CA HIS A 623 31.64 37.56 -15.96
C HIS A 623 30.67 37.40 -14.77
N GLU A 624 30.03 36.25 -14.59
CA GLU A 624 29.18 35.96 -13.41
C GLU A 624 30.01 35.65 -12.15
N SER A 625 31.14 34.94 -12.28
CA SER A 625 32.05 34.69 -11.15
C SER A 625 32.78 35.96 -10.67
N TRP A 626 33.11 36.91 -11.57
CA TRP A 626 33.67 38.21 -11.18
C TRP A 626 32.62 39.10 -10.48
N LYS A 627 31.34 39.04 -10.88
CA LYS A 627 30.25 39.75 -10.19
C LYS A 627 29.95 39.14 -8.81
N ALA A 628 29.99 37.81 -8.67
CA ALA A 628 29.84 37.13 -7.38
C ALA A 628 31.02 37.42 -6.43
N PHE A 629 32.26 37.43 -6.95
CA PHE A 629 33.46 37.78 -6.20
C PHE A 629 33.45 39.25 -5.73
N ARG A 630 33.02 40.18 -6.59
CA ARG A 630 32.91 41.62 -6.24
C ARG A 630 31.77 41.93 -5.27
N LYS A 631 30.72 41.11 -5.23
CA LYS A 631 29.61 41.24 -4.26
C LYS A 631 29.94 40.65 -2.88
N SER A 632 30.82 39.64 -2.83
CA SER A 632 31.36 39.08 -1.58
C SER A 632 32.40 40.01 -0.95
N HIS A 633 33.29 40.60 -1.75
CA HIS A 633 34.33 41.49 -1.23
C HIS A 633 33.82 42.84 -0.69
N ASN A 634 32.67 43.33 -1.18
CA ASN A 634 32.06 44.60 -0.74
C ASN A 634 31.07 44.45 0.45
N ARG A 635 30.74 43.21 0.85
CA ARG A 635 29.99 42.94 2.10
C ARG A 635 30.93 42.83 3.31
N ASN A 636 32.18 42.42 3.10
CA ASN A 636 33.15 42.29 4.19
C ASN A 636 33.81 43.62 4.62
N THR A 637 33.75 44.66 3.78
CA THR A 637 34.28 46.00 4.09
C THR A 637 33.25 46.93 4.76
N LYS A 638 31.94 46.66 4.62
CA LYS A 638 30.87 47.44 5.28
C LYS A 638 30.53 46.96 6.69
N ASN A 639 30.85 45.71 7.04
CA ASN A 639 30.65 45.19 8.39
C ASN A 639 31.88 45.38 9.31
N ALA A 640 33.02 45.83 8.75
CA ALA A 640 34.24 46.10 9.50
C ALA A 640 34.35 47.55 10.02
N THR A 641 33.42 48.44 9.68
CA THR A 641 33.44 49.87 10.06
C THR A 641 32.31 50.32 10.98
N SER A 642 31.42 49.44 11.47
CA SER A 642 30.29 49.84 12.32
C SER A 642 30.36 49.49 13.82
N TRP A 643 31.49 48.99 14.35
CA TRP A 643 31.63 48.70 15.79
C TRP A 643 33.01 49.06 16.37
N ARG A 644 33.57 50.19 15.95
CA ARG A 644 34.66 50.86 16.67
C ARG A 644 34.35 52.36 16.75
N GLY A 645 33.71 52.79 17.85
CA GLY A 645 33.41 54.21 18.05
C GLY A 645 32.33 54.53 19.08
N THR A 646 32.42 54.00 20.30
CA THR A 646 31.79 54.65 21.46
C THR A 646 32.76 54.59 22.63
N SER A 647 33.69 55.54 22.67
CA SER A 647 34.55 55.81 23.81
C SER A 647 33.92 56.88 24.70
N TYR A 648 33.79 56.52 25.98
CA TYR A 648 33.75 57.33 27.19
C TYR A 648 33.90 58.86 27.06
N SER A 649 32.94 59.58 27.66
CA SER A 649 33.17 60.86 28.30
C SER A 649 32.89 60.67 29.79
N THR A 650 33.96 60.68 30.58
CA THR A 650 33.96 61.00 32.01
C THR A 650 33.88 62.52 32.16
N ASN A 651 32.99 63.00 33.05
CA ASN A 651 33.37 63.90 34.13
C ASN A 651 32.19 64.11 35.07
N ASP A 652 32.42 63.65 36.31
CA ASP A 652 32.02 64.18 37.61
C ASP A 652 31.35 65.56 37.62
N HIS A 653 30.30 65.69 38.45
CA HIS A 653 30.38 66.58 39.62
C HIS A 653 29.11 66.61 40.50
N TRP A 654 29.37 66.42 41.81
CA TRP A 654 28.79 67.03 43.01
C TRP A 654 27.33 66.75 43.46
N THR A 655 27.29 66.43 44.76
CA THR A 655 26.21 66.44 45.77
C THR A 655 25.12 65.39 45.72
#